data_AF-A0A3L7K4C1-F1
#
_entry.id   AF-A0A3L7K4C1-F1
#
_cell.length_a   1.000
_cell.length_b   1.000
_cell.length_c   1.000
_cell.angle_alpha   90.00
_cell.angle_beta   90.00
_cell.angle_gamma   90.00
#
_symmetry.space_group_name_H-M   'P 1'
#
loop_
_entity.id
_entity.type
_entity.pdbx_description
1 polymer ?
#
loop_
_entity_poly.entity_id
_entity_poly.type
_entity_poly.pdbx_seq_one_letter_code
_entity_poly.pdbx_strand_id
1 'polypeptide(L)'
;MIWLMMIFFLIIPQGFAKAEDTKSVVQPAQKVVEDRYHTVLENWKNDGLGSASDFEATVHPSDFKGMDEKDLLPEAKSKGYGDRVFYWHNHNSASFEVDVKEDGLYEISFDYFPLNKEVVPIEGSIKVNGEFPYYESRRIVFPKSWENVKSKFEKDRFGNEIIPKQKAIAKWETISAEDASHLQPDALKYHLKKGMNEITLSNLRGEMLIGSIKVHSPTEVPTYKQYIKSHHDQPAVDEMITQEAEIPQSKNSSYTRPMAVQDASVKPNDAKLLLLNSFGGESWDESGQRVDWGVDIKKAGYYRLTFKVQQNKETGGPVFRKVFIDGSVPFKEVAHYTFDYTKDWSNVTLSNVKGHPYLFYFSKGKHTLSLEADASPYEEVFNTTNEVMKGIEDLSLSIKKLTGNQMDRSRDWKISEYIPDIKKRVAGWEKALEDESKYVKSLSSSKKDPREVVSLKLAAKKLRTLNEKPDEIPNRLTELSEGSSSVSQLLGTLLIDMQKQPLLIDRFYVHGGNQKVPSAEANFFSKAAFGIKRFFLSFHSGTYTASDTDDKTIQVWVNRPRQYVELIQNMADQNFTPKTGIHVKFSIMPDESKLILASAAKKQPDVALGISNWLPYELSIRGAAVDLHQFPDFEKFSKQFSPGAFLPMMVDDSVYALPETQDFFVQFYRKDILNALNIPVPDTWNDVVDILPELQRVGMNYYTPIAGAGGFKPFQTTAPFIYQFNGDLYKDGGMKTDIDSEQSLKAIKFMTDLNTIYSMPLQVPNFYDHFRYSTLPIGVSSFTTYVQLTSAAPEIAGWWGITPQPGIKQSDGSVARWATGSGQSAMIFKGTKDKKKSWELLKWWMSKETQTAFATNLQTLYGPEYMWNTANIEAFKNLPWPEEDKKVILEQWKYLKEVPKTPGAYMVERELSNIWNKVVFDGENTRSAVDDSVIAIDREISRKMEEFGYMKNGKVIKPYRVPSIEQVKSWAGEQDEK
;
A
#
# COMPACT_ATOMS: atom_id res chain seq x y z
N MET A 1 74.24 -3.84 -8.12
CA MET A 1 74.94 -2.94 -9.05
C MET A 1 74.92 -3.63 -10.42
N ILE A 2 74.19 -3.03 -11.38
CA ILE A 2 74.43 -3.10 -12.84
C ILE A 2 74.20 -4.44 -13.59
N TRP A 3 73.05 -4.45 -14.30
CA TRP A 3 72.85 -4.75 -15.75
C TRP A 3 72.95 -6.16 -16.38
N LEU A 4 71.83 -6.47 -17.08
CA LEU A 4 71.61 -6.96 -18.46
C LEU A 4 71.78 -8.43 -18.91
N MET A 5 70.66 -8.90 -19.49
CA MET A 5 70.45 -9.71 -20.72
C MET A 5 70.81 -11.21 -20.79
N MET A 6 69.78 -12.05 -20.93
CA MET A 6 69.44 -12.93 -22.08
C MET A 6 68.25 -13.86 -21.69
N ILE A 7 67.05 -13.67 -22.23
CA ILE A 7 66.42 -14.41 -23.37
C ILE A 7 66.32 -15.93 -23.14
N PHE A 8 65.09 -16.46 -22.97
CA PHE A 8 64.50 -17.42 -23.91
C PHE A 8 62.96 -17.50 -23.79
N PHE A 9 62.33 -17.46 -24.96
CA PHE A 9 60.91 -17.48 -25.31
C PHE A 9 60.25 -18.85 -25.14
N LEU A 10 58.91 -18.87 -25.00
CA LEU A 10 58.03 -19.81 -25.71
C LEU A 10 56.61 -19.23 -25.87
N ILE A 11 56.05 -19.52 -27.04
CA ILE A 11 55.00 -18.84 -27.82
C ILE A 11 53.64 -19.52 -27.62
N ILE A 12 52.53 -18.76 -27.54
CA ILE A 12 51.16 -19.18 -27.96
C ILE A 12 50.41 -17.92 -28.49
N PRO A 13 49.59 -18.02 -29.58
CA PRO A 13 49.39 -16.93 -30.54
C PRO A 13 48.29 -15.94 -30.17
N GLN A 14 48.50 -14.68 -30.54
CA GLN A 14 47.47 -13.64 -30.55
C GLN A 14 46.57 -13.81 -31.78
N GLY A 15 45.33 -14.25 -31.57
CA GLY A 15 44.22 -13.99 -32.49
C GLY A 15 43.55 -12.67 -32.09
N PHE A 16 43.90 -11.58 -32.77
CA PHE A 16 43.09 -10.35 -32.72
C PHE A 16 41.81 -10.57 -33.51
N ALA A 17 40.69 -10.82 -32.83
CA ALA A 17 39.39 -10.58 -33.41
C ALA A 17 39.17 -9.06 -33.45
N LYS A 18 39.28 -8.46 -34.64
CA LYS A 18 38.74 -7.12 -34.92
C LYS A 18 37.22 -7.20 -34.78
N ALA A 19 36.68 -6.63 -33.71
CA ALA A 19 35.27 -6.27 -33.69
C ALA A 19 35.05 -5.18 -34.73
N GLU A 20 34.07 -5.38 -35.61
CA GLU A 20 33.60 -4.37 -36.55
C GLU A 20 33.16 -3.11 -35.80
N ASP A 21 33.50 -1.98 -36.40
CA ASP A 21 33.23 -0.63 -35.96
C ASP A 21 31.72 -0.33 -36.12
N THR A 22 30.87 -0.98 -35.32
CA THR A 22 29.46 -0.59 -35.21
C THR A 22 29.36 0.62 -34.30
N LYS A 23 29.38 1.80 -34.91
CA LYS A 23 28.72 3.00 -34.39
C LYS A 23 27.21 2.75 -34.24
N SER A 24 26.80 1.82 -33.37
CA SER A 24 25.45 1.84 -32.82
C SER A 24 25.48 2.83 -31.67
N VAL A 25 25.12 4.07 -31.97
CA VAL A 25 24.61 4.98 -30.95
C VAL A 25 23.56 4.18 -30.18
N VAL A 26 23.82 3.93 -28.89
CA VAL A 26 22.85 3.32 -27.98
C VAL A 26 21.61 4.21 -28.05
N GLN A 27 20.60 3.79 -28.80
CA GLN A 27 19.30 4.45 -28.74
C GLN A 27 18.81 4.28 -27.31
N PRO A 28 18.43 5.37 -26.61
CA PRO A 28 17.80 5.24 -25.31
C PRO A 28 16.57 4.34 -25.44
N ALA A 29 16.31 3.53 -24.42
CA ALA A 29 15.16 2.64 -24.35
C ALA A 29 13.92 3.37 -24.87
N GLN A 30 13.27 2.79 -25.87
CA GLN A 30 12.11 3.36 -26.54
C GLN A 30 11.11 3.81 -25.47
N LYS A 31 10.69 5.07 -25.53
CA LYS A 31 9.86 5.69 -24.50
C LYS A 31 8.49 4.99 -24.47
N VAL A 32 8.28 4.15 -23.47
CA VAL A 32 7.11 3.24 -23.38
C VAL A 32 5.82 3.98 -22.97
N VAL A 33 5.92 5.17 -22.36
CA VAL A 33 4.80 6.00 -21.84
C VAL A 33 5.05 7.50 -22.06
N GLU A 34 4.01 8.34 -21.94
CA GLU A 34 4.09 9.81 -22.10
C GLU A 34 4.97 10.48 -21.03
N ASP A 35 5.41 11.72 -21.31
CA ASP A 35 6.08 12.54 -20.31
C ASP A 35 5.14 12.94 -19.17
N ARG A 36 5.74 13.24 -18.02
CA ARG A 36 5.04 13.84 -16.88
C ARG A 36 4.66 15.29 -17.20
N TYR A 37 3.56 15.73 -16.58
CA TYR A 37 2.97 17.05 -16.76
C TYR A 37 3.98 18.17 -16.50
N HIS A 38 4.82 18.04 -15.48
CA HIS A 38 5.89 19.00 -15.20
C HIS A 38 6.76 19.26 -16.44
N THR A 39 7.32 18.19 -17.02
CA THR A 39 8.16 18.26 -18.23
C THR A 39 7.39 18.83 -19.41
N VAL A 40 6.14 18.40 -19.60
CA VAL A 40 5.29 18.88 -20.71
C VAL A 40 4.96 20.37 -20.55
N LEU A 41 4.66 20.82 -19.33
CA LEU A 41 4.37 22.20 -19.01
C LEU A 41 5.60 23.11 -19.20
N GLU A 42 6.79 22.64 -18.81
CA GLU A 42 8.03 23.37 -19.09
C GLU A 42 8.30 23.48 -20.58
N ASN A 43 8.10 22.41 -21.35
CA ASN A 43 8.24 22.43 -22.80
C ASN A 43 7.26 23.42 -23.43
N TRP A 44 5.98 23.40 -23.03
CA TRP A 44 4.99 24.38 -23.48
C TRP A 44 5.40 25.82 -23.16
N LYS A 45 5.91 26.09 -21.96
CA LYS A 45 6.42 27.43 -21.60
C LYS A 45 7.62 27.83 -22.45
N ASN A 46 8.56 26.92 -22.71
CA ASN A 46 9.74 27.16 -23.54
C ASN A 46 9.38 27.40 -25.01
N ASP A 47 8.32 26.75 -25.50
CA ASP A 47 7.76 26.94 -26.84
C ASP A 47 6.93 28.23 -26.96
N GLY A 48 6.78 28.99 -25.88
CA GLY A 48 6.05 30.25 -25.84
C GLY A 48 4.53 30.11 -25.76
N LEU A 49 4.03 28.92 -25.41
CA LEU A 49 2.61 28.65 -25.24
C LEU A 49 2.09 29.31 -23.95
N GLY A 50 1.14 30.23 -24.09
CA GLY A 50 0.52 30.95 -22.98
C GLY A 50 -0.82 30.34 -22.53
N SER A 51 -1.27 30.76 -21.34
CA SER A 51 -2.66 30.59 -20.93
C SER A 51 -3.59 31.36 -21.85
N ALA A 52 -4.71 30.76 -22.23
CA ALA A 52 -5.76 31.48 -22.96
C ALA A 52 -6.37 32.57 -22.08
N SER A 53 -6.75 33.69 -22.68
CA SER A 53 -7.35 34.83 -21.98
C SER A 53 -8.87 34.89 -22.17
N ASP A 54 -9.60 35.16 -21.08
CA ASP A 54 -11.04 35.45 -21.07
C ASP A 54 -11.93 34.45 -21.85
N PHE A 55 -11.70 33.14 -21.66
CA PHE A 55 -12.50 32.07 -22.25
C PHE A 55 -13.23 31.23 -21.19
N GLU A 56 -14.51 30.94 -21.44
CA GLU A 56 -15.29 29.93 -20.72
C GLU A 56 -16.29 29.30 -21.71
N ALA A 57 -16.37 27.98 -21.73
CA ALA A 57 -17.37 27.20 -22.43
C ALA A 57 -17.94 26.15 -21.48
N THR A 58 -19.26 25.99 -21.48
CA THR A 58 -19.97 24.95 -20.72
C THR A 58 -20.56 23.95 -21.69
N VAL A 59 -20.31 22.66 -21.45
CA VAL A 59 -20.86 21.54 -22.22
C VAL A 59 -21.81 20.75 -21.33
N HIS A 60 -23.05 20.58 -21.79
CA HIS A 60 -24.06 19.84 -21.04
C HIS A 60 -23.96 18.33 -21.31
N PRO A 61 -24.37 17.45 -20.37
CA PRO A 61 -24.37 16.00 -20.59
C PRO A 61 -25.11 15.54 -21.85
N SER A 62 -26.12 16.29 -22.29
CA SER A 62 -26.87 16.00 -23.51
C SER A 62 -26.03 16.11 -24.79
N ASP A 63 -24.92 16.84 -24.75
CA ASP A 63 -24.02 17.06 -25.89
C ASP A 63 -22.85 16.06 -25.90
N PHE A 64 -22.78 15.15 -24.92
CA PHE A 64 -21.76 14.11 -24.87
C PHE A 64 -22.00 13.07 -25.98
N LYS A 65 -20.90 12.57 -26.55
CA LYS A 65 -20.86 11.56 -27.62
C LYS A 65 -20.20 10.28 -27.12
N GLY A 66 -20.46 9.16 -27.78
CA GLY A 66 -19.79 7.88 -27.48
C GLY A 66 -20.25 7.17 -26.20
N MET A 67 -21.26 7.71 -25.49
CA MET A 67 -21.90 7.08 -24.34
C MET A 67 -23.12 6.24 -24.74
N ASP A 68 -23.52 5.29 -23.90
CA ASP A 68 -24.79 4.57 -24.05
C ASP A 68 -25.96 5.49 -23.66
N GLU A 69 -26.99 5.60 -24.51
CA GLU A 69 -28.15 6.45 -24.26
C GLU A 69 -28.86 6.11 -22.94
N LYS A 70 -28.79 4.86 -22.48
CA LYS A 70 -29.38 4.44 -21.20
C LYS A 70 -28.71 5.09 -19.99
N ASP A 71 -27.46 5.53 -20.15
CA ASP A 71 -26.65 6.14 -19.10
C ASP A 71 -26.84 7.66 -19.08
N LEU A 72 -27.48 8.26 -20.08
CA LEU A 72 -27.91 9.66 -20.03
C LEU A 72 -29.27 9.79 -19.32
N LEU A 73 -29.21 9.90 -18.00
CA LEU A 73 -30.37 9.92 -17.12
C LEU A 73 -31.19 11.20 -17.25
N PRO A 74 -32.54 11.12 -17.15
CA PRO A 74 -33.41 12.29 -17.17
C PRO A 74 -33.29 13.11 -15.87
N GLU A 75 -33.73 14.37 -15.90
CA GLU A 75 -33.72 15.31 -14.76
C GLU A 75 -34.31 14.70 -13.48
N ALA A 76 -35.39 13.91 -13.58
CA ALA A 76 -36.02 13.25 -12.43
C ALA A 76 -35.09 12.28 -11.66
N LYS A 77 -34.02 11.81 -12.30
CA LYS A 77 -32.98 10.95 -11.70
C LYS A 77 -31.67 11.69 -11.41
N SER A 78 -31.62 13.01 -11.64
CA SER A 78 -30.40 13.84 -11.52
C SER A 78 -29.97 14.17 -10.09
N LYS A 79 -30.65 13.62 -9.07
CA LYS A 79 -30.42 13.94 -7.66
C LYS A 79 -30.50 15.45 -7.36
N GLY A 80 -31.36 16.17 -8.09
CA GLY A 80 -31.61 17.60 -7.88
C GLY A 80 -30.66 18.53 -8.61
N TYR A 81 -29.96 18.07 -9.66
CA TYR A 81 -29.11 18.92 -10.50
C TYR A 81 -29.92 19.96 -11.31
N GLY A 82 -31.11 19.54 -11.80
CA GLY A 82 -31.97 20.40 -12.62
C GLY A 82 -31.74 20.27 -14.14
N ASP A 83 -30.97 19.28 -14.59
CA ASP A 83 -30.79 18.91 -16.00
C ASP A 83 -30.58 17.39 -16.14
N ARG A 84 -30.46 16.88 -17.37
CA ARG A 84 -29.99 15.51 -17.65
C ARG A 84 -28.55 15.35 -17.15
N VAL A 85 -28.21 14.13 -16.75
CA VAL A 85 -26.90 13.80 -16.19
C VAL A 85 -26.39 12.48 -16.75
N PHE A 86 -25.08 12.36 -16.90
CA PHE A 86 -24.46 11.14 -17.39
C PHE A 86 -24.08 10.22 -16.21
N TYR A 87 -24.58 9.00 -16.20
CA TYR A 87 -24.18 7.97 -15.24
C TYR A 87 -22.87 7.32 -15.69
N TRP A 88 -21.78 7.66 -14.99
CA TRP A 88 -20.43 7.24 -15.35
C TRP A 88 -19.95 6.11 -14.43
N HIS A 89 -19.79 4.92 -15.01
CA HIS A 89 -19.47 3.67 -14.31
C HIS A 89 -18.86 2.63 -15.28
N ASN A 90 -18.42 1.47 -14.77
CA ASN A 90 -18.03 0.28 -15.55
C ASN A 90 -17.08 0.52 -16.74
N HIS A 91 -16.06 1.37 -16.57
CA HIS A 91 -15.12 1.71 -17.65
C HIS A 91 -15.75 2.38 -18.87
N ASN A 92 -16.96 2.92 -18.74
CA ASN A 92 -17.60 3.70 -19.79
C ASN A 92 -16.77 4.97 -20.09
N SER A 93 -16.78 5.36 -21.37
CA SER A 93 -16.19 6.61 -21.84
C SER A 93 -17.26 7.51 -22.46
N ALA A 94 -17.05 8.82 -22.38
CA ALA A 94 -17.82 9.82 -23.11
C ALA A 94 -16.86 10.87 -23.68
N SER A 95 -17.14 11.33 -24.90
CA SER A 95 -16.41 12.43 -25.53
C SER A 95 -17.27 13.67 -25.61
N PHE A 96 -16.66 14.84 -25.61
CA PHE A 96 -17.33 16.09 -25.91
C PHE A 96 -16.43 17.01 -26.74
N GLU A 97 -17.05 17.94 -27.45
CA GLU A 97 -16.39 18.85 -28.37
C GLU A 97 -16.44 20.28 -27.81
N VAL A 98 -15.30 20.99 -27.88
CA VAL A 98 -15.21 22.39 -27.49
C VAL A 98 -14.49 23.19 -28.57
N ASP A 99 -15.11 24.29 -28.99
CA ASP A 99 -14.53 25.24 -29.96
C ASP A 99 -13.83 26.38 -29.21
N VAL A 100 -12.51 26.42 -29.28
CA VAL A 100 -11.68 27.43 -28.61
C VAL A 100 -11.19 28.50 -29.58
N LYS A 101 -11.23 29.76 -29.14
CA LYS A 101 -10.99 30.95 -30.00
C LYS A 101 -9.51 31.15 -30.36
N GLU A 102 -8.62 30.66 -29.51
CA GLU A 102 -7.18 30.77 -29.65
C GLU A 102 -6.50 29.47 -29.27
N ASP A 103 -5.26 29.31 -29.71
CA ASP A 103 -4.41 28.22 -29.32
C ASP A 103 -3.79 28.56 -27.96
N GLY A 104 -3.95 27.70 -26.96
CA GLY A 104 -3.48 28.02 -25.61
C GLY A 104 -3.75 26.95 -24.56
N LEU A 105 -3.40 27.27 -23.32
CA LEU A 105 -3.63 26.41 -22.15
C LEU A 105 -4.96 26.74 -21.47
N TYR A 106 -5.74 25.70 -21.19
CA TYR A 106 -7.07 25.75 -20.58
C TYR A 106 -7.15 24.81 -19.36
N GLU A 107 -8.11 25.07 -18.47
CA GLU A 107 -8.50 24.18 -17.37
C GLU A 107 -9.85 23.55 -17.67
N ILE A 108 -10.08 22.35 -17.14
CA ILE A 108 -11.33 21.60 -17.29
C ILE A 108 -11.91 21.34 -15.91
N SER A 109 -13.18 21.71 -15.70
CA SER A 109 -13.91 21.53 -14.45
C SER A 109 -15.19 20.73 -14.64
N PHE A 110 -15.56 19.93 -13.65
CA PHE A 110 -16.65 18.96 -13.71
C PHE A 110 -17.62 19.19 -12.56
N ASP A 111 -18.91 19.26 -12.87
CA ASP A 111 -19.95 19.03 -11.87
C ASP A 111 -20.17 17.51 -11.71
N TYR A 112 -20.12 16.99 -10.49
CA TYR A 112 -20.30 15.56 -10.25
C TYR A 112 -21.06 15.24 -8.96
N PHE A 113 -21.66 14.05 -8.91
CA PHE A 113 -22.37 13.51 -7.75
C PHE A 113 -21.94 12.05 -7.50
N PRO A 114 -21.17 11.78 -6.43
CA PRO A 114 -20.75 10.42 -6.08
C PRO A 114 -21.93 9.49 -5.76
N LEU A 115 -21.93 8.26 -6.28
CA LEU A 115 -22.99 7.27 -6.04
C LEU A 115 -22.57 6.10 -5.15
N ASN A 116 -21.29 5.70 -5.19
CA ASN A 116 -20.80 4.56 -4.42
C ASN A 116 -20.63 4.88 -2.92
N LYS A 117 -20.78 3.85 -2.06
CA LYS A 117 -20.66 3.98 -0.59
C LYS A 117 -19.29 3.57 -0.04
N GLU A 118 -18.39 3.16 -0.91
CA GLU A 118 -17.09 2.60 -0.57
C GLU A 118 -16.10 3.70 -0.18
N VAL A 119 -14.97 3.35 0.45
CA VAL A 119 -13.95 4.34 0.85
C VAL A 119 -13.11 4.83 -0.34
N VAL A 120 -12.98 3.96 -1.34
CA VAL A 120 -12.10 4.16 -2.49
C VAL A 120 -12.55 5.37 -3.32
N PRO A 121 -11.64 6.24 -3.78
CA PRO A 121 -11.96 7.36 -4.66
C PRO A 121 -12.58 6.91 -6.00
N ILE A 122 -13.31 7.82 -6.62
CA ILE A 122 -13.77 7.67 -8.01
C ILE A 122 -12.66 8.22 -8.91
N GLU A 123 -12.32 7.50 -9.97
CA GLU A 123 -11.17 7.80 -10.82
C GLU A 123 -11.54 7.72 -12.29
N GLY A 124 -11.00 8.64 -13.10
CA GLY A 124 -11.06 8.55 -14.55
C GLY A 124 -9.82 9.08 -15.24
N SER A 125 -9.85 9.14 -16.56
CA SER A 125 -8.75 9.65 -17.37
C SER A 125 -9.28 10.60 -18.44
N ILE A 126 -8.46 11.59 -18.83
CA ILE A 126 -8.79 12.59 -19.84
C ILE A 126 -7.84 12.42 -21.03
N LYS A 127 -8.41 12.33 -22.23
CA LYS A 127 -7.66 12.45 -23.49
C LYS A 127 -8.08 13.72 -24.21
N VAL A 128 -7.13 14.31 -24.93
CA VAL A 128 -7.39 15.43 -25.84
C VAL A 128 -7.04 14.95 -27.25
N ASN A 129 -8.00 15.05 -28.16
CA ASN A 129 -7.86 14.63 -29.56
C ASN A 129 -7.32 13.19 -29.71
N GLY A 130 -7.80 12.27 -28.86
CA GLY A 130 -7.46 10.83 -28.91
C GLY A 130 -6.22 10.40 -28.12
N GLU A 131 -5.42 11.33 -27.63
CA GLU A 131 -4.14 11.06 -26.94
C GLU A 131 -4.15 11.55 -25.49
N PHE A 132 -3.35 10.91 -24.63
CA PHE A 132 -3.05 11.45 -23.30
C PHE A 132 -2.02 12.57 -23.48
N PRO A 133 -2.33 13.83 -23.11
CA PRO A 133 -1.37 14.92 -23.30
C PRO A 133 -0.12 14.78 -22.40
N TYR A 134 -0.26 14.07 -21.28
CA TYR A 134 0.81 13.76 -20.31
C TYR A 134 0.36 12.63 -19.38
N TYR A 135 1.31 12.09 -18.61
CA TYR A 135 1.10 10.97 -17.70
C TYR A 135 -0.04 11.19 -16.70
N GLU A 136 -0.14 12.36 -16.08
CA GLU A 136 -1.15 12.68 -15.04
C GLU A 136 -2.57 12.74 -15.61
N SER A 137 -2.75 13.01 -16.91
CA SER A 137 -4.07 12.93 -17.55
C SER A 137 -4.64 11.51 -17.61
N ARG A 138 -3.80 10.50 -17.37
CA ARG A 138 -4.22 9.12 -17.23
C ARG A 138 -5.01 8.86 -15.96
N ARG A 139 -5.00 9.76 -14.96
CA ARG A 139 -5.74 9.59 -13.70
C ARG A 139 -6.13 10.93 -13.09
N ILE A 140 -7.43 11.16 -13.00
CA ILE A 140 -8.09 12.27 -12.32
C ILE A 140 -8.96 11.69 -11.21
N VAL A 141 -8.84 12.23 -10.00
CA VAL A 141 -9.57 11.77 -8.81
C VAL A 141 -10.75 12.68 -8.53
N PHE A 142 -11.91 12.08 -8.28
CA PHE A 142 -13.13 12.76 -7.87
C PHE A 142 -13.40 12.39 -6.39
N PRO A 143 -13.04 13.28 -5.44
CA PRO A 143 -13.15 12.99 -4.02
C PRO A 143 -14.60 12.92 -3.55
N LYS A 144 -14.82 12.33 -2.38
CA LYS A 144 -16.13 12.25 -1.73
C LYS A 144 -16.13 13.03 -0.44
N SER A 145 -17.14 13.83 -0.21
CA SER A 145 -17.39 14.40 1.11
C SER A 145 -17.92 13.35 2.11
N TRP A 146 -17.45 13.39 3.34
CA TRP A 146 -17.82 12.53 4.47
C TRP A 146 -18.13 13.36 5.71
N GLU A 147 -19.03 12.83 6.54
CA GLU A 147 -19.35 13.40 7.85
C GLU A 147 -19.51 12.29 8.91
N ASN A 148 -19.38 12.70 10.17
CA ASN A 148 -19.65 11.81 11.30
C ASN A 148 -21.15 11.49 11.36
N VAL A 149 -21.51 10.21 11.58
CA VAL A 149 -22.91 9.79 11.77
C VAL A 149 -23.52 10.44 13.01
N LYS A 150 -22.71 10.68 14.06
CA LYS A 150 -23.09 11.37 15.29
C LYS A 150 -22.03 12.41 15.65
N SER A 151 -22.46 13.59 16.08
CA SER A 151 -21.57 14.65 16.58
C SER A 151 -21.05 14.39 18.00
N LYS A 152 -21.79 13.61 18.80
CA LYS A 152 -21.36 13.17 20.14
C LYS A 152 -20.68 11.81 20.04
N PHE A 153 -19.45 11.72 20.53
CA PHE A 153 -18.70 10.46 20.54
C PHE A 153 -19.32 9.44 21.50
N GLU A 154 -19.46 8.21 21.00
CA GLU A 154 -19.89 7.07 21.79
C GLU A 154 -18.75 6.59 22.68
N LYS A 155 -19.07 5.86 23.75
CA LYS A 155 -18.09 5.35 24.69
C LYS A 155 -17.99 3.84 24.66
N ASP A 156 -16.78 3.31 24.80
CA ASP A 156 -16.54 1.88 24.98
C ASP A 156 -16.90 1.43 26.41
N ARG A 157 -16.79 0.12 26.67
CA ARG A 157 -17.00 -0.49 27.99
C ARG A 157 -16.09 0.07 29.10
N PHE A 158 -15.01 0.75 28.76
CA PHE A 158 -14.06 1.36 29.69
C PHE A 158 -14.30 2.87 29.88
N GLY A 159 -15.25 3.45 29.14
CA GLY A 159 -15.59 4.87 29.16
C GLY A 159 -14.74 5.73 28.24
N ASN A 160 -13.89 5.14 27.41
CA ASN A 160 -13.12 5.85 26.37
C ASN A 160 -14.04 6.22 25.21
N GLU A 161 -13.76 7.34 24.55
CA GLU A 161 -14.47 7.74 23.34
C GLU A 161 -14.00 6.92 22.14
N ILE A 162 -14.96 6.48 21.32
CA ILE A 162 -14.72 5.67 20.12
C ILE A 162 -14.81 6.58 18.89
N ILE A 163 -13.95 6.32 17.91
CA ILE A 163 -13.98 7.00 16.61
C ILE A 163 -15.38 6.86 16.01
N PRO A 164 -16.04 7.98 15.64
CA PRO A 164 -17.40 7.95 15.12
C PRO A 164 -17.46 7.21 13.77
N LYS A 165 -18.55 6.48 13.56
CA LYS A 165 -18.89 5.93 12.23
C LYS A 165 -19.03 7.07 11.22
N GLN A 166 -18.64 6.79 9.99
CA GLN A 166 -18.63 7.77 8.89
C GLN A 166 -19.79 7.49 7.92
N LYS A 167 -20.31 8.55 7.30
CA LYS A 167 -21.23 8.45 6.17
C LYS A 167 -20.84 9.41 5.06
N ALA A 168 -20.95 8.97 3.82
CA ALA A 168 -20.74 9.83 2.65
C ALA A 168 -21.88 10.86 2.55
N ILE A 169 -21.53 12.09 2.17
CA ILE A 169 -22.46 13.17 1.92
C ILE A 169 -22.87 13.11 0.46
N ALA A 170 -24.16 12.89 0.22
CA ALA A 170 -24.71 12.83 -1.12
C ALA A 170 -25.10 14.25 -1.58
N LYS A 171 -24.17 14.95 -2.23
CA LYS A 171 -24.37 16.31 -2.77
C LYS A 171 -23.65 16.47 -4.12
N TRP A 172 -24.10 17.43 -4.92
CA TRP A 172 -23.36 17.88 -6.10
C TRP A 172 -22.12 18.66 -5.67
N GLU A 173 -21.00 18.39 -6.33
CA GLU A 173 -19.71 19.03 -6.13
C GLU A 173 -19.16 19.49 -7.49
N THR A 174 -18.27 20.48 -7.46
CA THR A 174 -17.54 20.94 -8.64
C THR A 174 -16.04 20.83 -8.35
N ILE A 175 -15.29 20.27 -9.29
CA ILE A 175 -13.83 20.14 -9.17
C ILE A 175 -13.14 20.39 -10.52
N SER A 176 -11.95 20.97 -10.51
CA SER A 176 -11.08 21.05 -11.68
C SER A 176 -10.25 19.78 -11.84
N ALA A 177 -9.83 19.44 -13.05
CA ALA A 177 -8.88 18.35 -13.27
C ALA A 177 -7.58 18.69 -12.53
N GLU A 178 -7.26 17.94 -11.49
CA GLU A 178 -6.06 18.11 -10.66
C GLU A 178 -5.18 16.87 -10.77
N ASP A 179 -3.88 17.06 -10.52
CA ASP A 179 -2.95 15.96 -10.35
C ASP A 179 -3.41 15.08 -9.19
N ALA A 180 -3.67 13.81 -9.47
CA ALA A 180 -4.18 12.86 -8.50
C ALA A 180 -3.18 12.50 -7.39
N SER A 181 -1.91 12.91 -7.50
CA SER A 181 -0.92 12.87 -6.42
C SER A 181 -0.84 14.18 -5.62
N HIS A 182 -1.54 15.23 -6.07
CA HIS A 182 -1.52 16.58 -5.52
C HIS A 182 -0.10 17.10 -5.29
N LEU A 183 0.81 16.79 -6.22
CA LEU A 183 2.15 17.38 -6.30
C LEU A 183 2.12 18.63 -7.18
N GLN A 184 1.17 18.73 -8.12
CA GLN A 184 0.90 19.99 -8.81
C GLN A 184 0.10 20.95 -7.92
N PRO A 185 0.54 22.21 -7.75
CA PRO A 185 -0.11 23.17 -6.87
C PRO A 185 -1.47 23.66 -7.39
N ASP A 186 -1.60 23.72 -8.71
CA ASP A 186 -2.74 24.25 -9.45
C ASP A 186 -3.40 23.14 -10.29
N ALA A 187 -4.59 23.44 -10.82
CA ALA A 187 -5.26 22.55 -11.77
C ALA A 187 -4.37 22.24 -13.00
N LEU A 188 -4.54 21.03 -13.52
CA LEU A 188 -3.86 20.56 -14.71
C LEU A 188 -4.30 21.35 -15.94
N LYS A 189 -3.32 21.79 -16.72
CA LYS A 189 -3.53 22.56 -17.94
C LYS A 189 -3.57 21.65 -19.15
N TYR A 190 -4.47 21.94 -20.08
CA TYR A 190 -4.66 21.22 -21.32
C TYR A 190 -4.39 22.15 -22.49
N HIS A 191 -3.47 21.76 -23.37
CA HIS A 191 -3.22 22.47 -24.62
C HIS A 191 -4.35 22.16 -25.61
N LEU A 192 -5.16 23.17 -25.91
CA LEU A 192 -6.21 23.07 -26.93
C LEU A 192 -5.84 23.94 -28.13
N LYS A 193 -5.98 23.38 -29.33
CA LYS A 193 -5.68 24.09 -30.58
C LYS A 193 -6.85 24.96 -30.95
N LYS A 194 -6.60 26.12 -31.55
CA LYS A 194 -7.68 26.98 -32.07
C LYS A 194 -8.65 26.17 -32.95
N GLY A 195 -9.95 26.32 -32.70
CA GLY A 195 -11.02 25.56 -33.35
C GLY A 195 -11.54 24.43 -32.47
N MET A 196 -12.11 23.41 -33.12
CA MET A 196 -12.74 22.28 -32.42
C MET A 196 -11.70 21.31 -31.85
N ASN A 197 -11.85 20.97 -30.57
CA ASN A 197 -11.08 19.91 -29.90
C ASN A 197 -12.04 18.89 -29.32
N GLU A 198 -11.70 17.61 -29.46
CA GLU A 198 -12.41 16.51 -28.81
C GLU A 198 -11.72 16.19 -27.48
N ILE A 199 -12.51 16.09 -26.41
CA ILE A 199 -12.04 15.69 -25.08
C ILE A 199 -12.79 14.43 -24.68
N THR A 200 -12.04 13.36 -24.37
CA THR A 200 -12.62 12.07 -23.97
C THR A 200 -12.36 11.82 -22.50
N LEU A 201 -13.43 11.59 -21.75
CA LEU A 201 -13.41 11.18 -20.35
C LEU A 201 -13.70 9.68 -20.24
N SER A 202 -12.82 8.91 -19.59
CA SER A 202 -12.98 7.45 -19.42
C SER A 202 -12.97 7.05 -17.95
N ASN A 203 -13.92 6.22 -17.52
CA ASN A 203 -14.00 5.73 -16.15
C ASN A 203 -12.88 4.71 -15.89
N LEU A 204 -12.14 4.87 -14.80
CA LEU A 204 -11.15 3.89 -14.36
C LEU A 204 -11.70 3.09 -13.19
N ARG A 205 -12.38 3.75 -12.25
CA ARG A 205 -12.94 3.12 -11.05
C ARG A 205 -14.05 3.97 -10.43
N GLY A 206 -15.01 3.31 -9.80
CA GLY A 206 -16.09 3.96 -9.05
C GLY A 206 -17.21 4.47 -9.94
N GLU A 207 -18.24 5.01 -9.30
CA GLU A 207 -19.48 5.41 -9.98
C GLU A 207 -19.96 6.79 -9.50
N MET A 208 -20.36 7.63 -10.46
CA MET A 208 -20.92 8.96 -10.20
C MET A 208 -21.90 9.40 -11.29
N LEU A 209 -22.67 10.46 -11.00
CA LEU A 209 -23.35 11.23 -12.02
C LEU A 209 -22.46 12.41 -12.42
N ILE A 210 -22.37 12.69 -13.71
CA ILE A 210 -21.66 13.83 -14.28
C ILE A 210 -22.70 14.83 -14.79
N GLY A 211 -22.57 16.07 -14.33
CA GLY A 211 -23.32 17.24 -14.79
C GLY A 211 -22.56 17.95 -15.90
N SER A 212 -22.65 19.26 -15.93
CA SER A 212 -21.96 20.07 -16.94
C SER A 212 -20.45 20.02 -16.76
N ILE A 213 -19.73 20.08 -17.88
CA ILE A 213 -18.27 20.22 -17.93
C ILE A 213 -17.96 21.63 -18.40
N LYS A 214 -17.04 22.31 -17.73
CA LYS A 214 -16.58 23.65 -18.08
C LYS A 214 -15.15 23.61 -18.57
N VAL A 215 -14.87 24.22 -19.70
CA VAL A 215 -13.53 24.49 -20.21
C VAL A 215 -13.29 25.99 -20.11
N HIS A 216 -12.29 26.42 -19.35
CA HIS A 216 -12.08 27.84 -19.09
C HIS A 216 -10.59 28.21 -19.04
N SER A 217 -10.33 29.52 -19.12
CA SER A 217 -9.00 30.08 -18.87
C SER A 217 -8.53 29.78 -17.44
N PRO A 218 -7.22 29.57 -17.22
CA PRO A 218 -6.68 29.35 -15.89
C PRO A 218 -7.02 30.45 -14.88
N THR A 219 -7.43 30.07 -13.67
CA THR A 219 -7.86 31.02 -12.64
C THR A 219 -6.66 31.60 -11.88
N GLU A 220 -6.51 32.93 -11.86
CA GLU A 220 -5.45 33.56 -11.05
C GLU A 220 -5.89 33.84 -9.61
N VAL A 221 -5.23 33.19 -8.64
CA VAL A 221 -5.36 33.55 -7.22
C VAL A 221 -4.68 34.90 -6.95
N PRO A 222 -5.33 35.87 -6.29
CA PRO A 222 -4.70 37.17 -6.03
C PRO A 222 -3.55 37.06 -5.01
N THR A 223 -2.61 38.00 -5.07
CA THR A 223 -1.61 38.18 -3.98
C THR A 223 -2.26 38.78 -2.74
N TYR A 224 -1.68 38.59 -1.55
CA TYR A 224 -2.19 39.19 -0.32
C TYR A 224 -2.35 40.72 -0.44
N LYS A 225 -1.41 41.37 -1.15
CA LYS A 225 -1.45 42.81 -1.41
C LYS A 225 -2.68 43.21 -2.24
N GLN A 226 -3.06 42.41 -3.24
CA GLN A 226 -4.27 42.62 -4.03
C GLN A 226 -5.53 42.32 -3.21
N TYR A 227 -5.53 41.24 -2.43
CA TYR A 227 -6.64 40.83 -1.55
C TYR A 227 -7.02 41.88 -0.50
N ILE A 228 -6.03 42.46 0.19
CA ILE A 228 -6.30 43.54 1.15
C ILE A 228 -6.83 44.80 0.46
N LYS A 229 -6.37 45.09 -0.75
CA LYS A 229 -6.85 46.23 -1.53
C LYS A 229 -8.31 46.05 -1.99
N SER A 230 -8.73 44.82 -2.30
CA SER A 230 -10.12 44.54 -2.71
C SER A 230 -11.13 44.61 -1.56
N HIS A 231 -10.65 44.56 -0.31
CA HIS A 231 -11.46 44.65 0.91
C HIS A 231 -11.15 45.93 1.71
N HIS A 232 -10.91 47.04 1.01
CA HIS A 232 -10.59 48.33 1.64
C HIS A 232 -11.69 48.78 2.64
N ASP A 233 -11.30 49.53 3.68
CA ASP A 233 -12.18 50.15 4.68
C ASP A 233 -13.00 49.24 5.62
N GLN A 234 -12.63 47.97 5.76
CA GLN A 234 -13.29 47.07 6.73
C GLN A 234 -12.72 47.23 8.15
N PRO A 235 -13.56 47.24 9.20
CA PRO A 235 -13.09 47.39 10.57
C PRO A 235 -12.28 46.17 11.03
N ALA A 236 -11.22 46.42 11.80
CA ALA A 236 -10.61 45.36 12.59
C ALA A 236 -11.58 44.96 13.71
N VAL A 237 -11.83 43.66 13.84
CA VAL A 237 -12.77 43.16 14.86
C VAL A 237 -12.02 42.94 16.17
N ASP A 238 -12.75 43.03 17.29
CA ASP A 238 -12.25 42.72 18.64
C ASP A 238 -13.07 41.59 19.26
N GLU A 239 -13.19 40.48 18.53
CA GLU A 239 -13.86 39.25 18.97
C GLU A 239 -12.89 38.07 18.82
N MET A 240 -13.09 37.01 19.62
CA MET A 240 -12.40 35.72 19.44
C MET A 240 -13.43 34.60 19.42
N ILE A 241 -13.43 33.84 18.34
CA ILE A 241 -14.21 32.61 18.17
C ILE A 241 -13.25 31.44 18.35
N THR A 242 -13.60 30.49 19.22
CA THR A 242 -12.82 29.26 19.44
C THR A 242 -13.60 28.09 18.88
N GLN A 243 -12.95 27.28 18.05
CA GLN A 243 -13.53 26.09 17.45
C GLN A 243 -12.66 24.88 17.79
N GLU A 244 -13.27 23.85 18.36
CA GLU A 244 -12.63 22.55 18.62
C GLU A 244 -12.46 21.81 17.28
N ALA A 245 -11.29 21.22 17.04
CA ALA A 245 -10.93 20.67 15.74
C ALA A 245 -11.50 19.26 15.51
N GLU A 246 -11.73 18.49 16.59
CA GLU A 246 -12.19 17.10 16.54
C GLU A 246 -13.62 16.91 16.00
N ILE A 247 -14.37 18.01 15.82
CA ILE A 247 -15.73 18.02 15.29
C ILE A 247 -15.76 18.80 13.95
N PRO A 248 -15.28 18.20 12.85
CA PRO A 248 -15.40 18.83 11.53
C PRO A 248 -16.86 18.83 11.04
N GLN A 249 -17.18 19.78 10.15
CA GLN A 249 -18.45 19.81 9.41
C GLN A 249 -18.45 18.75 8.30
N SER A 250 -17.37 18.70 7.53
CA SER A 250 -17.15 17.71 6.47
C SER A 250 -15.66 17.50 6.25
N LYS A 251 -15.33 16.44 5.52
CA LYS A 251 -13.97 16.09 5.11
C LYS A 251 -14.04 15.29 3.82
N ASN A 252 -13.02 15.34 2.98
CA ASN A 252 -13.03 14.61 1.71
C ASN A 252 -12.46 13.17 1.80
N SER A 253 -12.11 12.73 3.01
CA SER A 253 -11.64 11.38 3.33
C SER A 253 -12.40 10.82 4.53
N SER A 254 -12.84 9.56 4.46
CA SER A 254 -13.53 8.90 5.58
C SER A 254 -12.61 8.66 6.78
N TYR A 255 -11.31 8.45 6.53
CA TYR A 255 -10.36 8.02 7.55
C TYR A 255 -9.57 9.15 8.19
N THR A 256 -9.62 10.37 7.65
CA THR A 256 -9.13 11.59 8.33
C THR A 256 -9.98 11.88 9.55
N ARG A 257 -9.45 11.68 10.76
CA ARG A 257 -10.29 11.43 11.95
C ARG A 257 -9.79 12.14 13.20
N PRO A 258 -10.67 12.29 14.20
CA PRO A 258 -10.25 12.67 15.53
C PRO A 258 -9.38 11.59 16.18
N MET A 259 -8.46 12.02 17.04
CA MET A 259 -7.53 11.18 17.79
C MET A 259 -7.56 11.58 19.27
N ALA A 260 -7.22 10.60 20.12
CA ALA A 260 -7.07 10.84 21.55
C ALA A 260 -5.61 11.12 21.90
N VAL A 261 -5.33 12.34 22.36
CA VAL A 261 -4.01 12.75 22.86
C VAL A 261 -4.07 12.86 24.39
N GLN A 262 -3.25 12.07 25.08
CA GLN A 262 -3.15 12.13 26.54
C GLN A 262 -2.10 13.17 26.98
N ASP A 263 -2.41 14.45 26.78
CA ASP A 263 -1.58 15.58 27.20
C ASP A 263 -2.41 16.58 28.05
N ALA A 264 -1.78 17.25 29.01
CA ALA A 264 -2.45 18.26 29.83
C ALA A 264 -2.78 19.54 29.05
N SER A 265 -2.11 19.74 27.91
CA SER A 265 -2.23 20.92 27.06
C SER A 265 -3.48 20.88 26.18
N VAL A 266 -3.97 19.71 25.77
CA VAL A 266 -5.15 19.56 24.88
C VAL A 266 -6.47 19.66 25.65
N LYS A 267 -7.58 19.98 24.98
CA LYS A 267 -8.91 19.85 25.60
C LYS A 267 -9.93 19.25 24.61
N PRO A 268 -10.88 18.43 25.11
CA PRO A 268 -10.96 17.95 26.49
C PRO A 268 -9.80 17.01 26.85
N ASN A 269 -9.37 16.98 28.12
CA ASN A 269 -8.39 16.00 28.59
C ASN A 269 -8.88 15.28 29.84
N ASP A 270 -8.51 14.01 29.95
CA ASP A 270 -8.73 13.19 31.13
C ASP A 270 -7.48 12.31 31.35
N ALA A 271 -7.08 12.15 32.62
CA ALA A 271 -5.87 11.41 32.97
C ALA A 271 -6.08 9.87 32.96
N LYS A 272 -7.34 9.42 32.95
CA LYS A 272 -7.74 8.00 32.90
C LYS A 272 -8.34 7.63 31.55
N LEU A 273 -9.27 8.44 31.05
CA LEU A 273 -10.05 8.13 29.85
C LEU A 273 -9.35 8.64 28.59
N LEU A 274 -9.44 7.88 27.50
CA LEU A 274 -9.07 8.36 26.17
C LEU A 274 -10.25 9.16 25.60
N LEU A 275 -10.10 10.48 25.55
CA LEU A 275 -11.05 11.39 24.94
C LEU A 275 -10.52 11.82 23.57
N LEU A 276 -11.38 11.84 22.56
CA LEU A 276 -11.06 12.34 21.24
C LEU A 276 -11.01 13.87 21.31
N ASN A 277 -9.82 14.46 21.20
CA ASN A 277 -9.55 15.85 21.57
C ASN A 277 -8.57 16.56 20.63
N SER A 278 -8.21 15.90 19.55
CA SER A 278 -7.37 16.44 18.50
C SER A 278 -7.79 15.80 17.19
N PHE A 279 -7.39 16.41 16.08
CA PHE A 279 -7.81 15.99 14.75
C PHE A 279 -6.62 15.90 13.81
N GLY A 280 -6.57 14.83 13.01
CA GLY A 280 -5.56 14.63 11.98
C GLY A 280 -4.40 13.73 12.41
N GLY A 281 -3.17 14.26 12.41
CA GLY A 281 -1.94 13.48 12.62
C GLY A 281 -1.70 12.51 11.47
N GLU A 282 -1.41 11.25 11.79
CA GLU A 282 -1.21 10.16 10.82
C GLU A 282 -2.45 9.88 9.94
N SER A 283 -3.63 10.30 10.38
CA SER A 283 -4.85 10.17 9.57
C SER A 283 -5.08 11.30 8.56
N TRP A 284 -4.27 12.36 8.65
CA TRP A 284 -4.33 13.52 7.79
C TRP A 284 -2.95 13.79 7.18
N ASP A 285 -2.47 12.81 6.44
CA ASP A 285 -1.09 12.66 5.97
C ASP A 285 -0.95 12.74 4.44
N GLU A 286 -2.02 12.47 3.69
CA GLU A 286 -1.95 12.44 2.22
C GLU A 286 -2.31 13.80 1.63
N SER A 287 -1.52 14.26 0.65
CA SER A 287 -1.82 15.49 -0.11
C SER A 287 -3.21 15.41 -0.76
N GLY A 288 -3.93 16.54 -0.77
CA GLY A 288 -5.33 16.62 -1.20
C GLY A 288 -6.37 16.27 -0.14
N GLN A 289 -5.99 15.67 1.01
CA GLN A 289 -6.95 15.47 2.10
C GLN A 289 -7.35 16.82 2.72
N ARG A 290 -8.64 17.09 2.73
CA ARG A 290 -9.25 18.36 3.16
C ARG A 290 -10.24 18.15 4.29
N VAL A 291 -10.24 19.11 5.20
CA VAL A 291 -11.13 19.17 6.37
C VAL A 291 -11.80 20.52 6.41
N ASP A 292 -13.11 20.51 6.58
CA ASP A 292 -13.95 21.70 6.62
C ASP A 292 -14.55 21.89 8.02
N TRP A 293 -14.39 23.09 8.58
CA TRP A 293 -15.05 23.50 9.82
C TRP A 293 -15.99 24.66 9.56
N GLY A 294 -17.21 24.56 10.09
CA GLY A 294 -18.16 25.65 10.11
C GLY A 294 -17.80 26.67 11.19
N VAL A 295 -17.77 27.95 10.83
CA VAL A 295 -17.51 29.07 11.74
C VAL A 295 -18.66 30.07 11.65
N ASP A 296 -19.20 30.49 12.79
CA ASP A 296 -20.28 31.49 12.86
C ASP A 296 -19.71 32.87 13.23
N ILE A 297 -19.65 33.76 12.24
CA ILE A 297 -19.07 35.10 12.35
C ILE A 297 -20.15 36.09 12.75
N LYS A 298 -20.05 36.65 13.96
CA LYS A 298 -21.06 37.58 14.49
C LYS A 298 -20.93 39.00 13.95
N LYS A 299 -19.71 39.42 13.62
CA LYS A 299 -19.36 40.77 13.12
C LYS A 299 -18.51 40.67 11.87
N ALA A 300 -18.93 41.33 10.79
CA ALA A 300 -18.10 41.42 9.59
C ALA A 300 -16.84 42.25 9.87
N GLY A 301 -15.72 41.87 9.26
CA GLY A 301 -14.46 42.61 9.37
C GLY A 301 -13.23 41.73 9.25
N TYR A 302 -12.06 42.28 9.64
CA TYR A 302 -10.78 41.58 9.55
C TYR A 302 -10.45 40.77 10.80
N TYR A 303 -10.10 39.50 10.57
CA TYR A 303 -9.68 38.54 11.57
C TYR A 303 -8.27 38.01 11.28
N ARG A 304 -7.65 37.44 12.30
CA ARG A 304 -6.47 36.59 12.22
C ARG A 304 -6.90 35.15 12.46
N LEU A 305 -6.19 34.22 11.83
CA LEU A 305 -6.37 32.78 12.03
C LEU A 305 -5.18 32.24 12.81
N THR A 306 -5.46 31.58 13.93
CA THR A 306 -4.44 30.92 14.75
C THR A 306 -4.85 29.48 15.01
N PHE A 307 -3.98 28.55 14.65
CA PHE A 307 -4.19 27.12 14.87
C PHE A 307 -3.31 26.64 16.01
N LYS A 308 -3.90 25.93 16.97
CA LYS A 308 -3.12 25.23 17.98
C LYS A 308 -2.80 23.84 17.46
N VAL A 309 -1.54 23.63 17.13
CA VAL A 309 -1.07 22.44 16.41
C VAL A 309 0.08 21.75 17.10
N GLN A 310 0.24 20.47 16.80
CA GLN A 310 1.45 19.71 17.02
C GLN A 310 1.88 19.13 15.67
N GLN A 311 3.12 19.42 15.27
CA GLN A 311 3.66 18.98 13.99
C GLN A 311 4.80 18.00 14.28
N ASN A 312 4.52 16.72 14.15
CA ASN A 312 5.38 15.64 14.61
C ASN A 312 5.80 14.68 13.50
N LYS A 313 5.87 15.14 12.24
CA LYS A 313 6.32 14.31 11.11
C LYS A 313 7.63 13.60 11.47
N GLU A 314 7.68 12.28 11.27
CA GLU A 314 8.78 11.43 11.75
C GLU A 314 10.15 11.84 11.20
N THR A 315 10.17 12.45 10.03
CA THR A 315 11.38 12.94 9.35
C THR A 315 11.94 14.22 9.97
N GLY A 316 11.14 14.94 10.78
CA GLY A 316 11.49 16.26 11.30
C GLY A 316 11.31 17.40 10.30
N GLY A 317 10.80 17.11 9.10
CA GLY A 317 10.50 18.10 8.07
C GLY A 317 9.23 18.90 8.36
N PRO A 318 9.06 20.08 7.72
CA PRO A 318 7.82 20.82 7.79
C PRO A 318 6.70 20.10 7.05
N VAL A 319 5.47 20.56 7.25
CA VAL A 319 4.31 20.19 6.43
C VAL A 319 3.62 21.43 5.94
N PHE A 320 2.87 21.31 4.85
CA PHE A 320 2.19 22.44 4.24
C PHE A 320 0.68 22.24 4.22
N ARG A 321 -0.04 23.37 4.25
CA ARG A 321 -1.49 23.39 4.10
C ARG A 321 -1.92 24.49 3.15
N LYS A 322 -2.88 24.15 2.28
CA LYS A 322 -3.67 25.11 1.51
C LYS A 322 -4.85 25.58 2.36
N VAL A 323 -5.05 26.89 2.48
CA VAL A 323 -6.11 27.49 3.31
C VAL A 323 -7.25 27.97 2.42
N PHE A 324 -8.47 27.55 2.74
CA PHE A 324 -9.67 28.00 2.03
C PHE A 324 -10.64 28.72 2.95
N ILE A 325 -11.31 29.73 2.41
CA ILE A 325 -12.49 30.37 3.00
C ILE A 325 -13.62 30.24 1.98
N ASP A 326 -14.73 29.62 2.40
CA ASP A 326 -15.92 29.39 1.58
C ASP A 326 -15.63 28.72 0.22
N GLY A 327 -14.67 27.78 0.20
CA GLY A 327 -14.33 27.02 -1.00
C GLY A 327 -13.17 27.59 -1.82
N SER A 328 -12.72 28.82 -1.55
CA SER A 328 -11.69 29.49 -2.35
C SER A 328 -10.42 29.79 -1.55
N VAL A 329 -9.25 29.67 -2.19
CA VAL A 329 -7.98 30.16 -1.64
C VAL A 329 -8.01 31.69 -1.67
N PRO A 330 -7.91 32.39 -0.51
CA PRO A 330 -8.12 33.83 -0.48
C PRO A 330 -6.98 34.61 -1.14
N PHE A 331 -5.74 34.11 -1.05
CA PHE A 331 -4.57 34.69 -1.71
C PHE A 331 -3.38 33.70 -1.78
N LYS A 332 -2.43 33.95 -2.71
CA LYS A 332 -1.31 33.03 -3.05
C LYS A 332 -0.47 32.60 -1.84
N GLU A 333 -0.22 33.50 -0.91
CA GLU A 333 0.68 33.24 0.23
C GLU A 333 0.15 32.21 1.24
N VAL A 334 -1.13 31.85 1.17
CA VAL A 334 -1.73 30.76 1.98
C VAL A 334 -2.12 29.55 1.15
N ALA A 335 -1.69 29.50 -0.12
CA ALA A 335 -1.85 28.30 -0.95
C ALA A 335 -0.91 27.17 -0.50
N HIS A 336 0.23 27.51 0.10
CA HIS A 336 1.29 26.58 0.54
C HIS A 336 1.83 26.98 1.92
N TYR A 337 0.97 27.12 2.93
CA TYR A 337 1.39 27.65 4.22
C TYR A 337 2.20 26.62 5.02
N THR A 338 3.44 26.97 5.39
CA THR A 338 4.35 26.11 6.14
C THR A 338 4.01 26.01 7.62
N PHE A 339 3.87 24.78 8.11
CA PHE A 339 3.88 24.42 9.52
C PHE A 339 5.20 23.74 9.87
N ASP A 340 6.07 24.46 10.58
CA ASP A 340 7.38 23.96 11.00
C ASP A 340 7.27 22.85 12.05
N TYR A 341 8.25 21.96 12.04
CA TYR A 341 8.33 20.84 12.97
C TYR A 341 8.42 21.30 14.43
N THR A 342 7.53 20.76 15.27
CA THR A 342 7.54 20.96 16.72
C THR A 342 6.88 19.79 17.45
N LYS A 343 7.63 19.20 18.39
CA LYS A 343 7.09 18.18 19.29
C LYS A 343 6.14 18.76 20.34
N ASP A 344 6.24 20.06 20.62
CA ASP A 344 5.39 20.74 21.58
C ASP A 344 4.17 21.35 20.87
N TRP A 345 3.06 21.46 21.59
CA TRP A 345 1.89 22.20 21.12
C TRP A 345 2.25 23.67 20.91
N SER A 346 1.85 24.24 19.79
CA SER A 346 2.16 25.63 19.46
C SER A 346 0.96 26.33 18.82
N ASN A 347 0.84 27.63 19.08
CA ASN A 347 -0.12 28.47 18.38
C ASN A 347 0.57 29.04 17.14
N VAL A 348 0.13 28.61 15.96
CA VAL A 348 0.60 29.12 14.68
C VAL A 348 -0.43 30.11 14.16
N THR A 349 -0.10 31.40 14.26
CA THR A 349 -0.86 32.47 13.61
C THR A 349 -0.38 32.62 12.18
N LEU A 350 -1.30 32.52 11.22
CA LEU A 350 -0.95 32.63 9.80
C LEU A 350 -0.31 33.99 9.52
N SER A 351 0.95 33.99 9.09
CA SER A 351 1.78 35.18 8.96
C SER A 351 2.78 35.06 7.81
N ASN A 352 3.30 36.20 7.35
CA ASN A 352 4.37 36.18 6.36
C ASN A 352 5.70 35.73 6.97
N VAL A 353 6.73 35.54 6.12
CA VAL A 353 8.08 35.11 6.54
C VAL A 353 8.76 36.01 7.58
N LYS A 354 8.27 37.24 7.80
CA LYS A 354 8.76 38.17 8.82
C LYS A 354 7.97 38.08 10.14
N GLY A 355 6.97 37.21 10.22
CA GLY A 355 6.09 37.05 11.37
C GLY A 355 4.96 38.08 11.47
N HIS A 356 4.68 38.85 10.41
CA HIS A 356 3.52 39.75 10.41
C HIS A 356 2.24 38.98 10.06
N PRO A 357 1.22 38.96 10.94
CA PRO A 357 -0.02 38.21 10.69
C PRO A 357 -0.77 38.67 9.44
N TYR A 358 -1.27 37.72 8.66
CA TYR A 358 -2.23 37.99 7.61
C TYR A 358 -3.60 38.36 8.20
N LEU A 359 -4.33 39.22 7.49
CA LEU A 359 -5.71 39.57 7.80
C LEU A 359 -6.65 38.90 6.81
N PHE A 360 -7.70 38.27 7.33
CA PHE A 360 -8.74 37.59 6.57
C PHE A 360 -10.06 38.31 6.79
N TYR A 361 -10.71 38.71 5.70
CA TYR A 361 -12.03 39.30 5.76
C TYR A 361 -13.10 38.21 5.90
N PHE A 362 -14.00 38.38 6.86
CA PHE A 362 -15.21 37.59 6.98
C PHE A 362 -16.44 38.49 6.96
N SER A 363 -17.49 38.03 6.28
CA SER A 363 -18.81 38.66 6.36
C SER A 363 -19.53 38.20 7.64
N LYS A 364 -20.69 38.78 7.96
CA LYS A 364 -21.51 38.29 9.08
C LYS A 364 -22.30 37.05 8.61
N GLY A 365 -22.15 35.94 9.31
CA GLY A 365 -22.89 34.70 9.04
C GLY A 365 -22.04 33.45 9.16
N LYS A 366 -22.56 32.34 8.62
CA LYS A 366 -21.85 31.07 8.58
C LYS A 366 -20.84 31.08 7.45
N HIS A 367 -19.61 30.71 7.78
CA HIS A 367 -18.51 30.55 6.85
C HIS A 367 -17.91 29.16 7.00
N THR A 368 -17.27 28.67 5.95
CA THR A 368 -16.49 27.42 5.98
C THR A 368 -15.01 27.77 5.94
N LEU A 369 -14.27 27.36 6.97
CA LEU A 369 -12.81 27.40 6.98
C LEU A 369 -12.30 26.00 6.68
N SER A 370 -11.42 25.87 5.69
CA SER A 370 -10.82 24.59 5.35
C SER A 370 -9.32 24.64 5.32
N LEU A 371 -8.72 23.50 5.69
CA LEU A 371 -7.32 23.21 5.47
C LEU A 371 -7.22 21.93 4.63
N GLU A 372 -6.31 21.94 3.67
CA GLU A 372 -5.98 20.80 2.82
C GLU A 372 -4.50 20.49 2.94
N ALA A 373 -4.17 19.21 3.11
CA ALA A 373 -2.80 18.72 3.10
C ALA A 373 -2.16 18.94 1.73
N ASP A 374 -0.93 19.45 1.72
CA ASP A 374 -0.30 19.91 0.48
C ASP A 374 1.18 19.52 0.45
N ALA A 375 1.56 18.69 -0.52
CA ALA A 375 2.94 18.28 -0.77
C ALA A 375 3.56 18.95 -2.00
N SER A 376 2.85 19.85 -2.68
CA SER A 376 3.32 20.50 -3.90
C SER A 376 4.62 21.31 -3.74
N PRO A 377 5.00 21.83 -2.55
CA PRO A 377 6.32 22.44 -2.36
C PRO A 377 7.49 21.48 -2.57
N TYR A 378 7.26 20.16 -2.64
CA TYR A 378 8.27 19.16 -2.98
C TYR A 378 8.26 18.72 -4.45
N GLU A 379 7.43 19.31 -5.31
CA GLU A 379 7.25 18.89 -6.71
C GLU A 379 8.58 18.80 -7.48
N GLU A 380 9.37 19.87 -7.49
CA GLU A 380 10.66 19.95 -8.20
C GLU A 380 11.62 18.86 -7.70
N VAL A 381 11.77 18.74 -6.38
CA VAL A 381 12.62 17.73 -5.73
C VAL A 381 12.19 16.32 -6.10
N PHE A 382 10.88 16.08 -6.16
CA PHE A 382 10.29 14.80 -6.51
C PHE A 382 10.61 14.43 -7.96
N ASN A 383 10.50 15.39 -8.89
CA ASN A 383 10.82 15.18 -10.29
C ASN A 383 12.32 14.94 -10.51
N THR A 384 13.19 15.79 -9.96
CA THR A 384 14.66 15.61 -10.03
C THR A 384 15.08 14.26 -9.45
N THR A 385 14.49 13.85 -8.32
CA THR A 385 14.80 12.56 -7.69
C THR A 385 14.41 11.37 -8.59
N ASN A 386 13.23 11.42 -9.22
CA ASN A 386 12.79 10.40 -10.18
C ASN A 386 13.72 10.34 -11.41
N GLU A 387 14.13 11.48 -11.96
CA GLU A 387 15.06 11.54 -13.09
C GLU A 387 16.41 10.91 -12.77
N VAL A 388 16.96 11.21 -11.58
CA VAL A 388 18.20 10.59 -11.09
C VAL A 388 18.04 9.08 -10.94
N MET A 389 16.94 8.61 -10.33
CA MET A 389 16.67 7.17 -10.18
C MET A 389 16.57 6.46 -11.54
N LYS A 390 15.86 7.04 -12.51
CA LYS A 390 15.77 6.52 -13.88
C LYS A 390 17.15 6.45 -14.54
N GLY A 391 17.94 7.51 -14.42
CA GLY A 391 19.31 7.55 -14.95
C GLY A 391 20.23 6.49 -14.33
N ILE A 392 20.11 6.26 -13.02
CA ILE A 392 20.85 5.22 -12.29
C ILE A 392 20.50 3.83 -12.83
N GLU A 393 19.23 3.56 -13.09
CA GLU A 393 18.78 2.29 -13.64
C GLU A 393 19.28 2.09 -15.08
N ASP A 394 19.14 3.09 -15.95
CA ASP A 394 19.65 3.07 -17.32
C ASP A 394 21.16 2.77 -17.37
N LEU A 395 21.93 3.38 -16.45
CA LEU A 395 23.35 3.10 -16.31
C LEU A 395 23.61 1.68 -15.80
N SER A 396 22.86 1.22 -14.79
CA SER A 396 23.00 -0.12 -14.22
C SER A 396 22.73 -1.21 -15.26
N LEU A 397 21.69 -1.04 -16.08
CA LEU A 397 21.37 -1.93 -17.19
C LEU A 397 22.45 -1.92 -18.28
N SER A 398 22.95 -0.73 -18.63
CA SER A 398 24.05 -0.60 -19.60
C SER A 398 25.31 -1.33 -19.12
N ILE A 399 25.63 -1.23 -17.84
CA ILE A 399 26.74 -1.95 -17.21
C ILE A 399 26.50 -3.47 -17.26
N LYS A 400 25.32 -3.95 -16.85
CA LYS A 400 24.97 -5.39 -16.87
C LYS A 400 25.06 -5.99 -18.27
N LYS A 401 24.61 -5.26 -19.30
CA LYS A 401 24.73 -5.67 -20.71
C LYS A 401 26.19 -5.86 -21.13
N LEU A 402 27.10 -5.01 -20.63
CA LEU A 402 28.54 -5.11 -20.92
C LEU A 402 29.25 -6.19 -20.10
N THR A 403 28.80 -6.44 -18.87
CA THR A 403 29.45 -7.41 -17.97
C THR A 403 28.88 -8.83 -18.07
N GLY A 404 27.78 -9.04 -18.81
CA GLY A 404 27.11 -10.33 -18.91
C GLY A 404 26.52 -10.80 -17.58
N ASN A 405 26.18 -9.86 -16.68
CA ASN A 405 25.69 -10.12 -15.33
C ASN A 405 26.65 -10.95 -14.44
N GLN A 406 27.93 -11.06 -14.79
CA GLN A 406 28.92 -11.78 -13.99
C GLN A 406 29.56 -10.85 -12.94
N MET A 407 29.33 -11.13 -11.65
CA MET A 407 30.02 -10.46 -10.54
C MET A 407 31.37 -11.14 -10.24
N ASP A 408 32.29 -11.15 -11.20
CA ASP A 408 33.67 -11.56 -10.90
C ASP A 408 34.43 -10.39 -10.26
N ARG A 409 34.54 -10.42 -8.93
CA ARG A 409 35.28 -9.40 -8.14
C ARG A 409 36.78 -9.38 -8.44
N SER A 410 37.32 -10.39 -9.11
CA SER A 410 38.72 -10.45 -9.53
C SER A 410 38.96 -9.89 -10.93
N ARG A 411 37.91 -9.40 -11.61
CA ARG A 411 37.99 -8.84 -12.96
C ARG A 411 38.00 -7.32 -12.91
N ASP A 412 39.06 -6.73 -13.47
CA ASP A 412 39.16 -5.29 -13.69
C ASP A 412 38.37 -4.90 -14.94
N TRP A 413 37.43 -3.96 -14.78
CA TRP A 413 36.63 -3.41 -15.85
C TRP A 413 37.16 -2.05 -16.25
N LYS A 414 37.19 -1.75 -17.55
CA LYS A 414 37.41 -0.40 -18.06
C LYS A 414 36.11 0.19 -18.57
N ILE A 415 35.11 0.27 -17.69
CA ILE A 415 33.75 0.65 -18.09
C ILE A 415 33.72 2.06 -18.70
N SER A 416 34.64 2.94 -18.32
CA SER A 416 34.78 4.28 -18.88
C SER A 416 35.20 4.30 -20.34
N GLU A 417 35.81 3.22 -20.87
CA GLU A 417 36.08 3.09 -22.32
C GLU A 417 34.80 2.72 -23.09
N TYR A 418 33.86 2.01 -22.47
CA TYR A 418 32.58 1.57 -23.08
C TYR A 418 31.43 2.55 -22.85
N ILE A 419 31.45 3.31 -21.75
CA ILE A 419 30.48 4.35 -21.38
C ILE A 419 31.25 5.65 -21.12
N PRO A 420 31.68 6.38 -22.17
CA PRO A 420 32.60 7.52 -22.03
C PRO A 420 32.06 8.68 -21.19
N ASP A 421 30.74 8.81 -21.08
CA ASP A 421 30.06 9.88 -20.35
C ASP A 421 29.69 9.51 -18.91
N ILE A 422 30.06 8.30 -18.42
CA ILE A 422 29.70 7.82 -17.08
C ILE A 422 30.08 8.82 -15.98
N LYS A 423 31.28 9.42 -16.04
CA LYS A 423 31.72 10.42 -15.06
C LYS A 423 30.83 11.67 -15.07
N LYS A 424 30.45 12.13 -16.26
CA LYS A 424 29.61 13.33 -16.42
C LYS A 424 28.19 13.08 -15.91
N ARG A 425 27.62 11.90 -16.19
CA ARG A 425 26.30 11.50 -15.71
C ARG A 425 26.24 11.46 -14.19
N VAL A 426 27.15 10.71 -13.56
CA VAL A 426 27.18 10.54 -12.10
C VAL A 426 27.44 11.88 -11.40
N ALA A 427 28.35 12.71 -11.91
CA ALA A 427 28.57 14.05 -11.38
C ALA A 427 27.34 14.97 -11.53
N GLY A 428 26.58 14.84 -12.61
CA GLY A 428 25.34 15.58 -12.82
C GLY A 428 24.29 15.22 -11.77
N TRP A 429 24.08 13.94 -11.51
CA TRP A 429 23.16 13.46 -10.48
C TRP A 429 23.59 13.90 -9.08
N GLU A 430 24.88 13.80 -8.76
CA GLU A 430 25.44 14.30 -7.49
C GLU A 430 25.06 15.77 -7.29
N LYS A 431 25.34 16.62 -8.28
CA LYS A 431 25.07 18.06 -8.21
C LYS A 431 23.58 18.36 -8.08
N ALA A 432 22.74 17.68 -8.84
CA ALA A 432 21.29 17.84 -8.77
C ALA A 432 20.78 17.57 -7.35
N LEU A 433 21.13 16.41 -6.77
CA LEU A 433 20.72 16.06 -5.41
C LEU A 433 21.27 17.01 -4.33
N GLU A 434 22.48 17.58 -4.53
CA GLU A 434 23.00 18.61 -3.62
C GLU A 434 22.20 19.91 -3.69
N ASP A 435 21.81 20.35 -4.88
CA ASP A 435 21.03 21.56 -5.07
C ASP A 435 19.60 21.38 -4.50
N GLU A 436 18.97 20.22 -4.72
CA GLU A 436 17.71 19.86 -4.08
C GLU A 436 17.80 19.84 -2.54
N SER A 437 18.92 19.35 -1.99
CA SER A 437 19.11 19.34 -0.54
C SER A 437 19.12 20.74 0.07
N LYS A 438 19.60 21.75 -0.67
CA LYS A 438 19.58 23.16 -0.25
C LYS A 438 18.19 23.75 -0.37
N TYR A 439 17.46 23.42 -1.44
CA TYR A 439 16.08 23.86 -1.62
C TYR A 439 15.17 23.31 -0.51
N VAL A 440 15.18 22.00 -0.26
CA VAL A 440 14.40 21.37 0.82
C VAL A 440 14.73 22.00 2.17
N LYS A 441 16.01 22.30 2.43
CA LYS A 441 16.42 22.97 3.67
C LYS A 441 15.81 24.37 3.80
N SER A 442 15.61 25.07 2.70
CA SER A 442 15.02 26.43 2.68
C SER A 442 13.52 26.45 2.97
N LEU A 443 12.83 25.32 2.79
CA LEU A 443 11.39 25.20 3.06
C LEU A 443 11.03 25.21 4.55
N SER A 444 12.00 25.06 5.45
CA SER A 444 11.79 25.08 6.90
C SER A 444 12.63 26.14 7.59
N SER A 445 12.06 26.74 8.64
CA SER A 445 12.79 27.62 9.55
C SER A 445 13.65 26.84 10.57
N SER A 446 13.56 25.51 10.59
CA SER A 446 14.25 24.65 11.55
C SER A 446 15.76 24.63 11.35
N LYS A 447 16.49 24.78 12.45
CA LYS A 447 17.96 24.69 12.44
C LYS A 447 18.45 23.27 12.14
N LYS A 448 17.73 22.23 12.58
CA LYS A 448 18.13 20.84 12.35
C LYS A 448 17.78 20.43 10.92
N ASP A 449 18.63 19.62 10.30
CA ASP A 449 18.32 19.06 8.99
C ASP A 449 17.28 17.95 9.17
N PRO A 450 16.16 18.02 8.44
CA PRO A 450 15.20 16.93 8.43
C PRO A 450 15.77 15.74 7.64
N ARG A 451 15.16 14.55 7.80
CA ARG A 451 15.64 13.31 7.18
C ARG A 451 15.71 13.42 5.67
N GLU A 452 14.80 14.16 5.03
CA GLU A 452 14.77 14.41 3.60
C GLU A 452 16.10 15.04 3.12
N VAL A 453 16.59 16.07 3.82
CA VAL A 453 17.88 16.72 3.54
C VAL A 453 19.05 15.75 3.77
N VAL A 454 18.99 14.96 4.85
CA VAL A 454 20.06 13.99 5.18
C VAL A 454 20.15 12.90 4.12
N SER A 455 19.01 12.37 3.65
CA SER A 455 18.94 11.35 2.60
C SER A 455 19.51 11.85 1.27
N LEU A 456 19.12 13.05 0.84
CA LEU A 456 19.67 13.69 -0.38
C LEU A 456 21.20 13.85 -0.30
N LYS A 457 21.71 14.35 0.83
CA LYS A 457 23.16 14.51 1.06
C LYS A 457 23.89 13.16 1.07
N LEU A 458 23.30 12.11 1.65
CA LEU A 458 23.90 10.79 1.68
C LEU A 458 23.93 10.14 0.29
N ALA A 459 22.85 10.28 -0.48
CA ALA A 459 22.78 9.82 -1.87
C ALA A 459 23.82 10.53 -2.74
N ALA A 460 23.89 11.87 -2.68
CA ALA A 460 24.91 12.66 -3.39
C ALA A 460 26.33 12.24 -3.00
N LYS A 461 26.60 12.02 -1.71
CA LYS A 461 27.91 11.54 -1.23
C LYS A 461 28.27 10.17 -1.81
N LYS A 462 27.34 9.22 -1.88
CA LYS A 462 27.57 7.90 -2.47
C LYS A 462 27.89 8.02 -3.97
N LEU A 463 27.14 8.85 -4.70
CA LEU A 463 27.41 9.13 -6.11
C LEU A 463 28.81 9.73 -6.31
N ARG A 464 29.22 10.68 -5.45
CA ARG A 464 30.58 11.23 -5.46
C ARG A 464 31.65 10.13 -5.32
N THR A 465 31.50 9.24 -4.34
CA THR A 465 32.45 8.13 -4.11
C THR A 465 32.48 7.14 -5.27
N LEU A 466 31.36 6.91 -5.97
CA LEU A 466 31.33 6.10 -7.19
C LEU A 466 32.01 6.80 -8.36
N ASN A 467 31.86 8.13 -8.46
CA ASN A 467 32.43 8.94 -9.53
C ASN A 467 33.96 9.08 -9.45
N GLU A 468 34.54 9.00 -8.25
CA GLU A 468 36.00 9.01 -8.05
C GLU A 468 36.71 7.87 -8.80
N LYS A 469 36.05 6.71 -8.92
CA LYS A 469 36.56 5.52 -9.60
C LYS A 469 35.45 4.85 -10.43
N PRO A 470 35.11 5.39 -11.61
CA PRO A 470 33.96 4.89 -12.39
C PRO A 470 34.15 3.45 -12.86
N ASP A 471 35.39 3.04 -13.10
CA ASP A 471 35.75 1.68 -13.53
C ASP A 471 35.46 0.61 -12.48
N GLU A 472 35.30 0.99 -11.19
CA GLU A 472 34.90 0.08 -10.11
C GLU A 472 33.36 -0.02 -9.95
N ILE A 473 32.57 0.84 -10.63
CA ILE A 473 31.09 0.83 -10.53
C ILE A 473 30.48 -0.55 -10.84
N PRO A 474 30.94 -1.32 -11.84
CA PRO A 474 30.42 -2.66 -12.10
C PRO A 474 30.48 -3.60 -10.90
N ASN A 475 31.53 -3.49 -10.08
CA ASN A 475 31.71 -4.30 -8.86
C ASN A 475 31.01 -3.69 -7.64
N ARG A 476 30.37 -2.52 -7.78
CA ARG A 476 29.70 -1.75 -6.72
C ARG A 476 28.24 -1.42 -7.06
N LEU A 477 27.60 -2.22 -7.92
CA LEU A 477 26.17 -2.08 -8.24
C LEU A 477 25.28 -2.19 -7.00
N THR A 478 25.70 -2.92 -5.96
CA THR A 478 25.01 -2.95 -4.66
C THR A 478 24.97 -1.59 -3.95
N GLU A 479 25.91 -0.69 -4.21
CA GLU A 479 25.91 0.67 -3.67
C GLU A 479 25.14 1.66 -4.56
N LEU A 480 25.07 1.39 -5.86
CA LEU A 480 24.40 2.24 -6.84
C LEU A 480 22.89 1.94 -6.90
N SER A 481 22.50 0.70 -7.19
CA SER A 481 21.12 0.32 -7.51
C SER A 481 20.56 -0.89 -6.75
N GLU A 482 21.35 -1.90 -6.37
CA GLU A 482 20.80 -3.21 -5.95
C GLU A 482 20.70 -3.46 -4.44
N GLY A 483 21.53 -2.79 -3.62
CA GLY A 483 21.59 -3.06 -2.19
C GLY A 483 20.52 -2.33 -1.39
N SER A 484 20.20 -2.84 -0.19
CA SER A 484 19.29 -2.20 0.77
C SER A 484 19.77 -0.84 1.32
N SER A 485 20.99 -0.42 0.97
CA SER A 485 21.54 0.91 1.27
C SER A 485 22.09 1.60 0.01
N SER A 486 21.60 1.20 -1.17
CA SER A 486 21.96 1.79 -2.45
C SER A 486 21.46 3.24 -2.57
N VAL A 487 21.97 3.97 -3.56
CA VAL A 487 21.43 5.30 -3.91
C VAL A 487 19.96 5.19 -4.28
N SER A 488 19.58 4.21 -5.11
CA SER A 488 18.18 3.99 -5.50
C SER A 488 17.25 3.75 -4.30
N GLN A 489 17.67 2.95 -3.30
CA GLN A 489 16.85 2.71 -2.11
C GLN A 489 16.64 3.98 -1.27
N LEU A 490 17.69 4.79 -1.10
CA LEU A 490 17.62 6.06 -0.37
C LEU A 490 16.66 7.03 -1.03
N LEU A 491 16.76 7.18 -2.36
CA LEU A 491 15.91 8.05 -3.15
C LEU A 491 14.46 7.54 -3.20
N GLY A 492 14.25 6.23 -3.35
CA GLY A 492 12.91 5.63 -3.30
C GLY A 492 12.20 5.85 -1.97
N THR A 493 12.94 5.76 -0.85
CA THR A 493 12.41 6.06 0.49
C THR A 493 12.09 7.56 0.64
N LEU A 494 12.94 8.44 0.10
CA LEU A 494 12.75 9.88 0.11
C LEU A 494 11.46 10.32 -0.61
N LEU A 495 11.18 9.74 -1.78
CA LEU A 495 9.95 10.04 -2.54
C LEU A 495 8.69 9.79 -1.72
N ILE A 496 8.67 8.73 -0.91
CA ILE A 496 7.56 8.42 0.01
C ILE A 496 7.50 9.44 1.16
N ASP A 497 8.65 9.73 1.77
CA ASP A 497 8.72 10.61 2.95
C ASP A 497 8.31 12.06 2.62
N MET A 498 8.61 12.58 1.42
CA MET A 498 8.24 13.95 1.00
C MET A 498 6.73 14.13 0.81
N GLN A 499 6.02 13.08 0.38
CA GLN A 499 4.57 13.13 0.17
C GLN A 499 3.77 13.18 1.48
N LYS A 500 4.36 12.72 2.59
CA LYS A 500 3.71 12.71 3.91
C LYS A 500 3.56 14.10 4.50
N GLN A 501 2.35 14.46 4.87
CA GLN A 501 1.94 15.78 5.34
C GLN A 501 1.19 15.74 6.69
N PRO A 502 1.67 15.08 7.77
CA PRO A 502 0.86 14.90 8.98
C PRO A 502 0.81 16.20 9.81
N LEU A 503 -0.40 16.60 10.23
CA LEU A 503 -0.62 17.73 11.14
C LEU A 503 -1.72 17.41 12.14
N LEU A 504 -1.44 17.62 13.42
CA LEU A 504 -2.42 17.42 14.49
C LEU A 504 -2.93 18.78 14.98
N ILE A 505 -4.24 18.97 15.04
CA ILE A 505 -4.88 20.21 15.52
C ILE A 505 -5.75 19.89 16.73
N ASP A 506 -5.59 20.65 17.82
CA ASP A 506 -6.48 20.60 19.00
C ASP A 506 -7.68 21.53 18.76
N ARG A 507 -7.39 22.81 18.49
CA ARG A 507 -8.41 23.83 18.23
C ARG A 507 -7.84 24.96 17.39
N PHE A 508 -8.71 25.82 16.89
CA PHE A 508 -8.29 27.05 16.23
C PHE A 508 -9.13 28.25 16.67
N TYR A 509 -8.58 29.43 16.38
CA TYR A 509 -9.12 30.71 16.78
C TYR A 509 -9.27 31.61 15.57
N VAL A 510 -10.47 32.17 15.41
CA VAL A 510 -10.75 33.27 14.48
C VAL A 510 -10.90 34.53 15.33
N HIS A 511 -9.90 35.41 15.29
CA HIS A 511 -9.79 36.45 16.32
C HIS A 511 -9.31 37.81 15.84
N GLY A 512 -9.69 38.83 16.59
CA GLY A 512 -9.26 40.21 16.44
C GLY A 512 -7.80 40.47 16.80
N GLY A 513 -7.24 41.56 16.30
CA GLY A 513 -5.82 41.88 16.50
C GLY A 513 -5.39 42.17 17.95
N ASN A 514 -6.33 42.61 18.79
CA ASN A 514 -6.12 42.95 20.20
C ASN A 514 -6.35 41.77 21.16
N GLN A 515 -6.89 40.65 20.66
CA GLN A 515 -7.21 39.48 21.47
C GLN A 515 -5.95 38.64 21.72
N LYS A 516 -5.73 38.26 22.99
CA LYS A 516 -4.63 37.38 23.37
C LYS A 516 -5.09 35.92 23.34
N VAL A 517 -4.53 35.15 22.41
CA VAL A 517 -4.80 33.72 22.28
C VAL A 517 -4.31 32.97 23.54
N PRO A 518 -5.07 32.00 24.09
CA PRO A 518 -4.63 31.16 25.19
C PRO A 518 -3.30 30.46 24.93
N SER A 519 -2.51 30.17 25.97
CA SER A 519 -1.26 29.41 25.82
C SER A 519 -1.51 28.06 25.15
N ALA A 520 -0.70 27.73 24.14
CA ALA A 520 -0.76 26.42 23.49
C ALA A 520 -0.33 25.31 24.46
N GLU A 521 0.67 25.59 25.29
CA GLU A 521 1.23 24.62 26.21
C GLU A 521 0.83 24.87 27.65
N ALA A 522 0.52 23.79 28.35
CA ALA A 522 0.40 23.74 29.79
C ALA A 522 1.79 23.92 30.42
N ASN A 523 1.82 24.54 31.59
CA ASN A 523 3.07 24.72 32.32
C ASN A 523 3.64 23.36 32.79
N PHE A 524 4.94 23.36 33.09
CA PHE A 524 5.68 22.16 33.50
C PHE A 524 5.03 21.43 34.69
N PHE A 525 4.55 22.17 35.70
CA PHE A 525 3.92 21.58 36.88
C PHE A 525 2.60 20.88 36.56
N SER A 526 1.78 21.46 35.70
CA SER A 526 0.54 20.85 35.21
C SER A 526 0.83 19.58 34.41
N LYS A 527 1.84 19.59 33.53
CA LYS A 527 2.28 18.39 32.80
C LYS A 527 2.78 17.29 33.75
N ALA A 528 3.60 17.65 34.73
CA ALA A 528 4.13 16.71 35.72
C ALA A 528 3.01 16.09 36.58
N ALA A 529 2.09 16.93 37.10
CA ALA A 529 0.95 16.46 37.88
C ALA A 529 0.01 15.57 37.07
N PHE A 530 -0.25 15.93 35.81
CA PHE A 530 -1.03 15.11 34.88
C PHE A 530 -0.35 13.76 34.61
N GLY A 531 0.96 13.76 34.36
CA GLY A 531 1.75 12.54 34.14
C GLY A 531 1.75 11.60 35.34
N ILE A 532 1.92 12.12 36.56
CA ILE A 532 1.84 11.35 37.81
C ILE A 532 0.44 10.76 37.98
N LYS A 533 -0.60 11.59 37.81
CA LYS A 533 -2.00 11.15 37.89
C LYS A 533 -2.28 10.03 36.87
N ARG A 534 -1.85 10.21 35.63
CA ARG A 534 -1.99 9.20 34.56
C ARG A 534 -1.29 7.90 34.90
N PHE A 535 -0.04 7.96 35.40
CA PHE A 535 0.71 6.78 35.81
C PHE A 535 -0.01 5.96 36.89
N PHE A 536 -0.49 6.59 37.96
CA PHE A 536 -1.22 5.88 39.02
C PHE A 536 -2.58 5.34 38.53
N LEU A 537 -3.26 6.08 37.67
CA LEU A 537 -4.53 5.65 37.08
C LEU A 537 -4.36 4.53 36.05
N SER A 538 -3.22 4.43 35.36
CA SER A 538 -2.98 3.38 34.37
C SER A 538 -2.87 1.97 34.98
N PHE A 539 -2.55 1.85 36.28
CA PHE A 539 -2.60 0.56 36.99
C PHE A 539 -4.03 0.09 37.31
N HIS A 540 -5.00 1.00 37.27
CA HIS A 540 -6.40 0.73 37.61
C HIS A 540 -7.36 0.99 36.44
N SER A 541 -6.84 1.38 35.26
CA SER A 541 -7.66 1.53 34.05
C SER A 541 -7.91 0.15 33.44
N GLY A 542 -9.16 -0.12 33.05
CA GLY A 542 -9.47 -1.32 32.27
C GLY A 542 -8.68 -1.28 30.97
N THR A 543 -7.91 -2.33 30.68
CA THR A 543 -7.07 -2.43 29.48
C THR A 543 -7.39 -3.70 28.71
N TYR A 544 -7.04 -3.72 27.42
CA TYR A 544 -7.07 -4.91 26.56
C TYR A 544 -5.91 -5.88 26.84
N THR A 545 -5.45 -5.95 28.10
CA THR A 545 -4.39 -6.85 28.55
C THR A 545 -4.97 -8.16 29.05
N ALA A 546 -4.21 -9.24 28.88
CA ALA A 546 -4.51 -10.52 29.47
C ALA A 546 -4.46 -10.40 31.01
N SER A 547 -5.59 -10.63 31.67
CA SER A 547 -5.72 -10.62 33.14
C SER A 547 -6.67 -11.73 33.54
N ASP A 548 -6.58 -12.20 34.79
CA ASP A 548 -7.61 -13.08 35.36
C ASP A 548 -8.97 -12.36 35.32
N THR A 549 -9.99 -13.08 34.90
CA THR A 549 -11.37 -12.61 34.74
C THR A 549 -12.31 -13.64 35.36
N ASP A 550 -13.56 -13.25 35.59
CA ASP A 550 -14.59 -14.17 36.08
C ASP A 550 -14.73 -15.39 35.17
N ASP A 551 -14.92 -16.56 35.77
CA ASP A 551 -15.04 -17.88 35.14
C ASP A 551 -16.17 -17.98 34.09
N LYS A 552 -17.04 -16.96 34.03
CA LYS A 552 -18.16 -16.85 33.10
C LYS A 552 -17.84 -16.13 31.79
N THR A 553 -16.65 -15.53 31.65
CA THR A 553 -16.26 -14.73 30.47
C THR A 553 -15.28 -15.49 29.58
N ILE A 554 -15.61 -15.64 28.29
CA ILE A 554 -14.69 -16.26 27.31
C ILE A 554 -13.48 -15.36 27.09
N GLN A 555 -12.29 -15.88 27.40
CA GLN A 555 -11.01 -15.19 27.20
C GLN A 555 -10.47 -15.44 25.80
N VAL A 556 -10.24 -14.36 25.06
CA VAL A 556 -9.71 -14.42 23.70
C VAL A 556 -8.39 -13.68 23.64
N TRP A 557 -7.33 -14.33 23.18
CA TRP A 557 -6.08 -13.64 22.84
C TRP A 557 -5.99 -13.43 21.34
N VAL A 558 -5.62 -12.23 20.92
CA VAL A 558 -5.65 -11.81 19.53
C VAL A 558 -4.27 -11.30 19.11
N ASN A 559 -3.67 -11.93 18.10
CA ASN A 559 -2.42 -11.46 17.52
C ASN A 559 -2.69 -10.44 16.39
N ARG A 560 -3.15 -9.25 16.80
CA ARG A 560 -3.42 -8.11 15.92
C ARG A 560 -3.12 -6.78 16.60
N PRO A 561 -2.92 -5.70 15.83
CA PRO A 561 -2.82 -4.35 16.37
C PRO A 561 -4.06 -3.97 17.18
N ARG A 562 -3.89 -3.01 18.10
CA ARG A 562 -4.92 -2.57 19.05
C ARG A 562 -6.23 -2.16 18.36
N GLN A 563 -6.14 -1.46 17.23
CA GLN A 563 -7.30 -0.96 16.47
C GLN A 563 -8.25 -2.10 16.06
N TYR A 564 -7.68 -3.24 15.66
CA TYR A 564 -8.45 -4.44 15.27
C TYR A 564 -9.15 -5.02 16.50
N VAL A 565 -8.43 -5.17 17.61
CA VAL A 565 -8.96 -5.73 18.85
C VAL A 565 -10.08 -4.85 19.43
N GLU A 566 -9.92 -3.53 19.40
CA GLU A 566 -10.95 -2.57 19.82
C GLU A 566 -12.19 -2.66 18.94
N LEU A 567 -12.03 -2.76 17.62
CA LEU A 567 -13.15 -2.90 16.69
C LEU A 567 -13.91 -4.22 16.91
N ILE A 568 -13.20 -5.35 17.06
CA ILE A 568 -13.82 -6.65 17.34
C ILE A 568 -14.56 -6.63 18.68
N GLN A 569 -13.96 -6.06 19.74
CA GLN A 569 -14.61 -5.94 21.04
C GLN A 569 -15.88 -5.10 20.95
N ASN A 570 -15.83 -3.94 20.29
CA ASN A 570 -16.99 -3.07 20.11
C ASN A 570 -18.11 -3.78 19.32
N MET A 571 -17.76 -4.54 18.27
CA MET A 571 -18.74 -5.33 17.52
C MET A 571 -19.36 -6.44 18.39
N ALA A 572 -18.57 -7.11 19.22
CA ALA A 572 -19.07 -8.14 20.13
C ALA A 572 -20.00 -7.54 21.20
N ASP A 573 -19.69 -6.36 21.71
CA ASP A 573 -20.47 -5.66 22.73
C ASP A 573 -21.81 -5.16 22.20
N GLN A 574 -21.82 -4.71 20.94
CA GLN A 574 -23.03 -4.20 20.30
C GLN A 574 -23.92 -5.32 19.75
N ASN A 575 -23.33 -6.40 19.23
CA ASN A 575 -24.08 -7.36 18.40
C ASN A 575 -24.05 -8.80 18.91
N PHE A 576 -22.98 -9.25 19.56
CA PHE A 576 -22.84 -10.66 19.98
C PHE A 576 -23.36 -10.88 21.40
N THR A 577 -22.81 -10.14 22.37
CA THR A 577 -23.15 -10.27 23.80
C THR A 577 -24.64 -10.03 24.06
N PRO A 578 -25.28 -8.96 23.51
CA PRO A 578 -26.70 -8.73 23.75
C PRO A 578 -27.62 -9.79 23.15
N LYS A 579 -27.20 -10.45 22.05
CA LYS A 579 -28.00 -11.48 21.38
C LYS A 579 -27.84 -12.87 21.99
N THR A 580 -26.64 -13.20 22.47
CA THR A 580 -26.29 -14.56 22.93
C THR A 580 -26.22 -14.68 24.45
N GLY A 581 -26.05 -13.56 25.16
CA GLY A 581 -25.71 -13.55 26.59
C GLY A 581 -24.27 -14.02 26.89
N ILE A 582 -23.44 -14.26 25.88
CA ILE A 582 -22.05 -14.71 26.05
C ILE A 582 -21.15 -13.49 26.20
N HIS A 583 -20.54 -13.34 27.37
CA HIS A 583 -19.56 -12.29 27.63
C HIS A 583 -18.18 -12.69 27.11
N VAL A 584 -17.55 -11.76 26.38
CA VAL A 584 -16.25 -11.97 25.74
C VAL A 584 -15.30 -10.83 26.10
N LYS A 585 -14.03 -11.20 26.34
CA LYS A 585 -12.94 -10.25 26.48
C LYS A 585 -11.83 -10.58 25.47
N PHE A 586 -11.60 -9.65 24.55
CA PHE A 586 -10.46 -9.73 23.64
C PHE A 586 -9.25 -9.04 24.25
N SER A 587 -8.12 -9.74 24.26
CA SER A 587 -6.84 -9.26 24.79
C SER A 587 -5.77 -9.32 23.71
N ILE A 588 -4.93 -8.29 23.64
CA ILE A 588 -3.85 -8.23 22.65
C ILE A 588 -2.75 -9.22 23.04
N MET A 589 -2.30 -10.04 22.09
CA MET A 589 -1.19 -10.97 22.22
C MET A 589 -0.22 -10.76 21.03
N PRO A 590 0.76 -9.84 21.14
CA PRO A 590 1.66 -9.51 20.02
C PRO A 590 2.61 -10.65 19.64
N ASP A 591 2.82 -11.61 20.53
CA ASP A 591 3.77 -12.71 20.37
C ASP A 591 3.04 -14.04 20.60
N GLU A 592 2.73 -14.73 19.51
CA GLU A 592 2.02 -16.00 19.53
C GLU A 592 2.84 -17.17 20.09
N SER A 593 4.18 -17.06 20.16
CA SER A 593 5.03 -18.11 20.75
C SER A 593 4.70 -18.37 22.22
N LYS A 594 4.13 -17.37 22.90
CA LYS A 594 3.65 -17.48 24.29
C LYS A 594 2.51 -18.48 24.46
N LEU A 595 1.75 -18.80 23.42
CA LEU A 595 0.66 -19.79 23.51
C LEU A 595 1.17 -21.19 23.85
N ILE A 596 2.35 -21.57 23.35
CA ILE A 596 2.96 -22.87 23.65
C ILE A 596 3.31 -22.95 25.15
N LEU A 597 3.99 -21.93 25.67
CA LEU A 597 4.37 -21.85 27.09
C LEU A 597 3.15 -21.73 28.01
N ALA A 598 2.17 -20.90 27.64
CA ALA A 598 0.94 -20.72 28.39
C ALA A 598 0.13 -22.03 28.46
N SER A 599 0.04 -22.76 27.35
CA SER A 599 -0.60 -24.07 27.30
C SER A 599 0.09 -25.10 28.19
N ALA A 600 1.43 -25.17 28.13
CA ALA A 600 2.20 -26.05 29.02
C ALA A 600 2.00 -25.70 30.51
N ALA A 601 1.87 -24.40 30.82
CA ALA A 601 1.61 -23.89 32.17
C ALA A 601 0.13 -23.92 32.60
N LYS A 602 -0.79 -24.39 31.75
CA LYS A 602 -2.25 -24.36 31.99
C LYS A 602 -2.82 -22.95 32.23
N LYS A 603 -2.24 -21.94 31.56
CA LYS A 603 -2.62 -20.50 31.63
C LYS A 603 -3.00 -19.92 30.25
N GLN A 604 -3.34 -20.78 29.31
CA GLN A 604 -3.80 -20.41 27.97
C GLN A 604 -5.21 -19.76 28.01
N PRO A 605 -5.57 -18.93 27.01
CA PRO A 605 -6.94 -18.42 26.86
C PRO A 605 -7.93 -19.53 26.46
N ASP A 606 -9.22 -19.22 26.41
CA ASP A 606 -10.22 -20.13 25.83
C ASP A 606 -10.06 -20.22 24.30
N VAL A 607 -9.83 -19.08 23.65
CA VAL A 607 -9.73 -18.93 22.19
C VAL A 607 -8.50 -18.09 21.84
N ALA A 608 -7.81 -18.44 20.75
CA ALA A 608 -6.84 -17.56 20.10
C ALA A 608 -7.28 -17.20 18.68
N LEU A 609 -7.09 -15.93 18.30
CA LEU A 609 -7.37 -15.38 16.98
C LEU A 609 -6.11 -14.76 16.37
N GLY A 610 -6.06 -14.75 15.05
CA GLY A 610 -5.02 -14.12 14.27
C GLY A 610 -3.67 -14.81 14.38
N ILE A 611 -3.63 -16.10 14.70
CA ILE A 611 -2.38 -16.86 14.85
C ILE A 611 -1.97 -17.54 13.54
N SER A 612 -0.67 -17.73 13.33
CA SER A 612 -0.14 -18.35 12.13
C SER A 612 -0.76 -19.73 11.87
N ASN A 613 -1.10 -20.03 10.61
CA ASN A 613 -1.82 -21.25 10.22
C ASN A 613 -1.11 -22.58 10.60
N TRP A 614 0.20 -22.57 10.86
CA TRP A 614 0.96 -23.74 11.29
C TRP A 614 0.91 -23.99 12.81
N LEU A 615 0.61 -22.97 13.62
CA LEU A 615 0.63 -23.07 15.08
C LEU A 615 -0.46 -24.01 15.63
N PRO A 616 -1.68 -24.07 15.05
CA PRO A 616 -2.68 -25.08 15.43
C PRO A 616 -2.13 -26.51 15.39
N TYR A 617 -1.40 -26.90 14.34
CA TYR A 617 -0.79 -28.24 14.26
C TYR A 617 0.13 -28.51 15.45
N GLU A 618 1.06 -27.60 15.72
CA GLU A 618 2.06 -27.71 16.79
C GLU A 618 1.41 -27.84 18.17
N LEU A 619 0.34 -27.08 18.44
CA LEU A 619 -0.39 -27.18 19.71
C LEU A 619 -1.22 -28.47 19.77
N SER A 620 -1.81 -28.90 18.66
CA SER A 620 -2.75 -30.03 18.61
C SER A 620 -2.07 -31.38 18.72
N ILE A 621 -0.91 -31.56 18.09
CA ILE A 621 -0.12 -32.81 18.23
C ILE A 621 0.38 -33.01 19.67
N ARG A 622 0.44 -31.93 20.47
CA ARG A 622 0.75 -31.95 21.91
C ARG A 622 -0.51 -32.01 22.80
N GLY A 623 -1.69 -32.16 22.21
CA GLY A 623 -2.96 -32.31 22.91
C GLY A 623 -3.50 -31.03 23.55
N ALA A 624 -3.09 -29.85 23.08
CA ALA A 624 -3.48 -28.55 23.65
C ALA A 624 -4.77 -27.95 23.05
N ALA A 625 -5.26 -28.46 21.93
CA ALA A 625 -6.39 -27.90 21.18
C ALA A 625 -7.65 -28.77 21.27
N VAL A 626 -8.82 -28.15 21.04
CA VAL A 626 -10.10 -28.84 20.87
C VAL A 626 -10.26 -29.26 19.41
N ASP A 627 -10.65 -30.51 19.17
CA ASP A 627 -11.07 -30.97 17.85
C ASP A 627 -12.41 -30.33 17.47
N LEU A 628 -12.42 -29.45 16.48
CA LEU A 628 -13.60 -28.73 16.01
C LEU A 628 -14.55 -29.63 15.20
N HIS A 629 -14.07 -30.73 14.62
CA HIS A 629 -14.92 -31.67 13.87
C HIS A 629 -15.95 -32.37 14.78
N GLN A 630 -15.73 -32.37 16.11
CA GLN A 630 -16.69 -32.89 17.08
C GLN A 630 -18.00 -32.08 17.19
N PHE A 631 -18.04 -30.84 16.68
CA PHE A 631 -19.25 -30.01 16.75
C PHE A 631 -20.25 -30.40 15.65
N PRO A 632 -21.54 -30.65 15.97
CA PRO A 632 -22.50 -31.19 15.00
C PRO A 632 -22.72 -30.36 13.73
N ASP A 633 -22.46 -29.05 13.80
CA ASP A 633 -22.63 -28.11 12.70
C ASP A 633 -21.31 -27.71 12.02
N PHE A 634 -20.18 -28.30 12.41
CA PHE A 634 -18.86 -27.98 11.87
C PHE A 634 -18.80 -28.16 10.35
N GLU A 635 -19.24 -29.32 9.84
CA GLU A 635 -19.17 -29.64 8.41
C GLU A 635 -19.98 -28.68 7.55
N LYS A 636 -21.13 -28.22 8.05
CA LYS A 636 -21.92 -27.19 7.37
C LYS A 636 -21.20 -25.84 7.41
N PHE A 637 -20.59 -25.50 8.55
CA PHE A 637 -19.91 -24.24 8.76
C PHE A 637 -18.58 -24.13 7.97
N SER A 638 -17.85 -25.24 7.80
CA SER A 638 -16.56 -25.26 7.12
C SER A 638 -16.64 -25.02 5.61
N LYS A 639 -17.82 -25.21 5.00
CA LYS A 639 -18.07 -25.02 3.55
C LYS A 639 -17.81 -23.61 3.02
N GLN A 640 -17.77 -22.60 3.91
CA GLN A 640 -17.49 -21.22 3.52
C GLN A 640 -15.99 -20.91 3.36
N PHE A 641 -15.10 -21.88 3.61
CA PHE A 641 -13.66 -21.74 3.47
C PHE A 641 -13.12 -22.65 2.35
N SER A 642 -11.95 -22.32 1.82
CA SER A 642 -11.28 -23.18 0.84
C SER A 642 -10.76 -24.46 1.52
N PRO A 643 -11.01 -25.66 0.95
CA PRO A 643 -10.56 -26.92 1.53
C PRO A 643 -9.05 -26.98 1.79
N GLY A 644 -8.25 -26.42 0.88
CA GLY A 644 -6.79 -26.40 1.00
C GLY A 644 -6.26 -25.56 2.16
N ALA A 645 -7.08 -24.68 2.75
CA ALA A 645 -6.70 -23.86 3.90
C ALA A 645 -6.64 -24.66 5.21
N PHE A 646 -7.33 -25.81 5.29
CA PHE A 646 -7.39 -26.62 6.51
C PHE A 646 -6.17 -27.53 6.71
N LEU A 647 -5.41 -27.81 5.66
CA LEU A 647 -4.31 -28.78 5.68
C LEU A 647 -3.26 -28.57 6.81
N PRO A 648 -2.82 -27.34 7.15
CA PRO A 648 -1.86 -27.11 8.23
C PRO A 648 -2.54 -27.06 9.62
N MET A 649 -3.85 -27.22 9.70
CA MET A 649 -4.66 -27.16 10.93
C MET A 649 -5.18 -28.52 11.38
N MET A 650 -4.79 -29.57 10.66
CA MET A 650 -5.25 -30.95 10.87
C MET A 650 -4.14 -31.82 11.46
N VAL A 651 -4.53 -32.75 12.32
CA VAL A 651 -3.69 -33.85 12.77
C VAL A 651 -4.50 -35.13 12.61
N ASP A 652 -3.96 -36.11 11.88
CA ASP A 652 -4.71 -37.30 11.46
C ASP A 652 -6.04 -36.90 10.78
N ASP A 653 -7.18 -37.33 11.33
CA ASP A 653 -8.52 -37.04 10.79
C ASP A 653 -9.23 -35.86 11.50
N SER A 654 -8.59 -35.23 12.49
CA SER A 654 -9.17 -34.17 13.32
C SER A 654 -8.78 -32.76 12.86
N VAL A 655 -9.64 -31.78 13.11
CA VAL A 655 -9.45 -30.36 12.72
C VAL A 655 -9.39 -29.48 13.96
N TYR A 656 -8.36 -28.65 14.10
CA TYR A 656 -8.13 -27.93 15.36
C TYR A 656 -8.22 -26.41 15.27
N ALA A 657 -8.42 -25.86 14.08
CA ALA A 657 -8.60 -24.44 13.86
C ALA A 657 -9.47 -24.16 12.62
N LEU A 658 -9.95 -22.93 12.53
CA LEU A 658 -10.58 -22.38 11.34
C LEU A 658 -9.64 -21.38 10.65
N PRO A 659 -9.61 -21.33 9.30
CA PRO A 659 -9.02 -20.23 8.57
C PRO A 659 -9.71 -18.91 8.91
N GLU A 660 -8.93 -17.90 9.27
CA GLU A 660 -9.42 -16.55 9.60
C GLU A 660 -9.17 -15.58 8.45
N THR A 661 -7.92 -15.49 8.03
CA THR A 661 -7.50 -14.73 6.84
C THR A 661 -6.84 -15.66 5.85
N GLN A 662 -6.94 -15.33 4.57
CA GLN A 662 -6.38 -16.12 3.48
C GLN A 662 -5.61 -15.20 2.54
N ASP A 663 -4.31 -15.42 2.38
CA ASP A 663 -3.51 -14.78 1.33
C ASP A 663 -3.80 -15.44 -0.03
N PHE A 664 -3.42 -14.76 -1.10
CA PHE A 664 -3.47 -15.25 -2.47
C PHE A 664 -2.18 -14.88 -3.17
N PHE A 665 -1.73 -15.73 -4.10
CA PHE A 665 -0.63 -15.43 -5.00
C PHE A 665 -1.16 -15.34 -6.43
N VAL A 666 -1.16 -14.13 -6.98
CA VAL A 666 -1.66 -13.81 -8.33
C VAL A 666 -0.56 -13.16 -9.14
N GLN A 667 -0.67 -13.19 -10.47
CA GLN A 667 0.24 -12.48 -11.34
C GLN A 667 -0.22 -11.05 -11.51
N PHE A 668 0.64 -10.11 -11.14
CA PHE A 668 0.50 -8.68 -11.41
C PHE A 668 1.16 -8.36 -12.74
N TYR A 669 0.55 -7.49 -13.54
CA TYR A 669 1.13 -7.03 -14.80
C TYR A 669 0.78 -5.57 -15.10
N ARG A 670 1.72 -4.85 -15.72
CA ARG A 670 1.55 -3.48 -16.21
C ARG A 670 0.89 -3.48 -17.58
N LYS A 671 -0.40 -3.11 -17.62
CA LYS A 671 -1.23 -3.08 -18.84
C LYS A 671 -0.60 -2.16 -19.89
N ASP A 672 -0.17 -0.98 -19.48
CA ASP A 672 0.47 0.03 -20.33
C ASP A 672 1.77 -0.48 -20.97
N ILE A 673 2.64 -1.13 -20.19
CA ILE A 673 3.94 -1.63 -20.67
C ILE A 673 3.76 -2.83 -21.61
N LEU A 674 2.96 -3.82 -21.20
CA LEU A 674 2.73 -5.01 -22.03
C LEU A 674 2.06 -4.65 -23.36
N ASN A 675 1.09 -3.73 -23.35
CA ASN A 675 0.46 -3.24 -24.58
C ASN A 675 1.45 -2.50 -25.48
N ALA A 676 2.30 -1.63 -24.92
CA ALA A 676 3.30 -0.88 -25.68
C ALA A 676 4.38 -1.79 -26.30
N LEU A 677 4.73 -2.89 -25.63
CA LEU A 677 5.67 -3.90 -26.13
C LEU A 677 4.99 -4.98 -26.98
N ASN A 678 3.67 -4.95 -27.11
CA ASN A 678 2.87 -6.00 -27.76
C ASN A 678 3.14 -7.41 -27.18
N ILE A 679 3.32 -7.48 -25.86
CA ILE A 679 3.54 -8.72 -25.10
C ILE A 679 2.20 -9.18 -24.50
N PRO A 680 1.73 -10.41 -24.77
CA PRO A 680 0.52 -10.93 -24.15
C PRO A 680 0.76 -11.22 -22.66
N VAL A 681 -0.31 -11.20 -21.86
CA VAL A 681 -0.24 -11.64 -20.46
C VAL A 681 -0.11 -13.17 -20.43
N PRO A 682 0.97 -13.74 -19.85
CA PRO A 682 1.26 -15.16 -19.91
C PRO A 682 0.35 -15.98 -18.99
N ASP A 683 -0.18 -17.09 -19.50
CA ASP A 683 -1.09 -17.97 -18.78
C ASP A 683 -0.34 -19.15 -18.12
N THR A 684 0.78 -19.59 -18.69
CA THR A 684 1.60 -20.72 -18.22
C THR A 684 3.04 -20.32 -17.96
N TRP A 685 3.77 -21.14 -17.20
CA TRP A 685 5.21 -20.92 -17.00
C TRP A 685 6.04 -21.00 -18.29
N ASN A 686 5.57 -21.72 -19.31
CA ASN A 686 6.22 -21.71 -20.62
C ASN A 686 6.00 -20.36 -21.32
N ASP A 687 4.79 -19.80 -21.27
CA ASP A 687 4.54 -18.45 -21.81
C ASP A 687 5.41 -17.41 -21.10
N VAL A 688 5.64 -17.56 -19.79
CA VAL A 688 6.59 -16.72 -19.05
C VAL A 688 7.98 -16.82 -19.64
N VAL A 689 8.50 -18.03 -19.86
CA VAL A 689 9.81 -18.25 -20.48
C VAL A 689 9.88 -17.62 -21.89
N ASP A 690 8.81 -17.71 -22.67
CA ASP A 690 8.75 -17.22 -24.04
C ASP A 690 8.81 -15.68 -24.13
N ILE A 691 8.24 -14.96 -23.15
CA ILE A 691 8.27 -13.48 -23.13
C ILE A 691 9.56 -12.89 -22.53
N LEU A 692 10.36 -13.68 -21.81
CA LEU A 692 11.57 -13.20 -21.13
C LEU A 692 12.57 -12.51 -22.07
N PRO A 693 12.90 -13.04 -23.27
CA PRO A 693 13.85 -12.39 -24.16
C PRO A 693 13.43 -10.97 -24.56
N GLU A 694 12.15 -10.73 -24.82
CA GLU A 694 11.64 -9.41 -25.19
C GLU A 694 11.70 -8.42 -24.01
N LEU A 695 11.32 -8.86 -22.81
CA LEU A 695 11.46 -8.05 -21.59
C LEU A 695 12.94 -7.72 -21.32
N GLN A 696 13.82 -8.71 -21.39
CA GLN A 696 15.25 -8.55 -21.07
C GLN A 696 15.97 -7.65 -22.09
N ARG A 697 15.55 -7.63 -23.36
CA ARG A 697 16.10 -6.73 -24.39
C ARG A 697 15.98 -5.25 -23.99
N VAL A 698 14.86 -4.89 -23.36
CA VAL A 698 14.57 -3.53 -22.86
C VAL A 698 14.94 -3.35 -21.38
N GLY A 699 15.65 -4.32 -20.77
CA GLY A 699 16.12 -4.22 -19.39
C GLY A 699 15.07 -4.53 -18.33
N MET A 700 13.95 -5.13 -18.70
CA MET A 700 12.89 -5.58 -17.81
C MET A 700 13.02 -7.10 -17.55
N ASN A 701 12.34 -7.61 -16.51
CA ASN A 701 12.33 -9.05 -16.21
C ASN A 701 11.02 -9.47 -15.53
N TYR A 702 10.86 -10.77 -15.27
CA TYR A 702 9.72 -11.35 -14.56
C TYR A 702 10.06 -11.60 -13.09
N TYR A 703 9.17 -11.24 -12.17
CA TYR A 703 9.34 -11.50 -10.74
C TYR A 703 8.69 -12.81 -10.28
N THR A 704 9.40 -13.55 -9.45
CA THR A 704 8.89 -14.75 -8.76
C THR A 704 9.05 -14.60 -7.24
N PRO A 705 8.12 -15.15 -6.42
CA PRO A 705 8.20 -15.06 -4.96
C PRO A 705 9.50 -15.58 -4.35
N ILE A 706 10.18 -16.52 -5.00
CA ILE A 706 11.46 -17.06 -4.54
C ILE A 706 12.58 -16.02 -4.53
N ALA A 707 12.51 -15.01 -5.41
CA ALA A 707 13.45 -13.89 -5.45
C ALA A 707 13.20 -12.89 -4.30
N GLY A 708 11.96 -12.79 -3.81
CA GLY A 708 11.65 -11.98 -2.62
C GLY A 708 12.11 -12.62 -1.31
N ALA A 709 12.28 -13.94 -1.30
CA ALA A 709 12.83 -14.65 -0.14
C ALA A 709 14.35 -14.40 -0.03
N GLY A 710 14.85 -14.21 1.19
CA GLY A 710 16.29 -14.08 1.47
C GLY A 710 17.07 -15.38 1.25
N GLY A 711 18.07 -15.65 2.11
CA GLY A 711 18.85 -16.89 2.02
C GLY A 711 18.06 -18.17 2.31
N PHE A 712 16.95 -18.07 3.04
CA PHE A 712 16.02 -19.17 3.32
C PHE A 712 14.81 -19.07 2.38
N LYS A 713 14.52 -20.16 1.64
CA LYS A 713 13.40 -20.27 0.69
C LYS A 713 12.29 -21.10 1.34
N PRO A 714 11.23 -20.45 1.88
CA PRO A 714 10.21 -21.17 2.64
C PRO A 714 9.27 -21.95 1.71
N PHE A 715 8.42 -22.81 2.28
CA PHE A 715 7.49 -23.64 1.52
C PHE A 715 6.59 -22.84 0.58
N GLN A 716 6.21 -21.63 1.00
CA GLN A 716 5.34 -20.73 0.24
C GLN A 716 5.86 -20.43 -1.17
N THR A 717 7.19 -20.46 -1.35
CA THR A 717 7.82 -20.11 -2.62
C THR A 717 8.31 -21.33 -3.39
N THR A 718 8.42 -22.50 -2.75
CA THR A 718 9.00 -23.72 -3.33
C THR A 718 7.95 -24.81 -3.60
N ALA A 719 7.05 -25.07 -2.65
CA ALA A 719 6.02 -26.10 -2.77
C ALA A 719 5.03 -25.90 -3.93
N PRO A 720 4.64 -24.65 -4.31
CA PRO A 720 3.79 -24.44 -5.49
C PRO A 720 4.33 -25.09 -6.76
N PHE A 721 5.64 -25.00 -7.02
CA PHE A 721 6.24 -25.64 -8.20
C PHE A 721 6.03 -27.15 -8.17
N ILE A 722 6.34 -27.80 -7.05
CA ILE A 722 6.18 -29.26 -6.90
C ILE A 722 4.73 -29.68 -7.16
N TYR A 723 3.76 -29.00 -6.56
CA TYR A 723 2.35 -29.31 -6.74
C TYR A 723 1.85 -29.08 -8.17
N GLN A 724 2.30 -28.03 -8.85
CA GLN A 724 1.89 -27.74 -10.24
C GLN A 724 2.37 -28.79 -11.24
N PHE A 725 3.49 -29.45 -10.96
CA PHE A 725 3.98 -30.60 -11.74
C PHE A 725 3.34 -31.94 -11.30
N ASN A 726 2.31 -31.91 -10.45
CA ASN A 726 1.67 -33.07 -9.81
C ASN A 726 2.65 -33.92 -8.97
N GLY A 727 3.71 -33.32 -8.44
CA GLY A 727 4.54 -33.93 -7.41
C GLY A 727 3.94 -33.73 -6.01
N ASP A 728 4.49 -34.45 -5.03
CA ASP A 728 4.16 -34.27 -3.61
C ASP A 728 5.43 -34.09 -2.77
N LEU A 729 5.24 -33.60 -1.54
CA LEU A 729 6.32 -33.44 -0.56
C LEU A 729 6.53 -34.70 0.28
N TYR A 730 5.50 -35.55 0.38
CA TYR A 730 5.50 -36.68 1.30
C TYR A 730 4.97 -37.95 0.63
N LYS A 731 5.54 -39.10 1.03
CA LYS A 731 5.05 -40.44 0.68
C LYS A 731 4.91 -41.31 1.92
N ASP A 732 4.36 -42.51 1.75
CA ASP A 732 4.15 -43.50 2.82
C ASP A 732 3.41 -42.92 4.04
N GLY A 733 2.39 -42.08 3.79
CA GLY A 733 1.62 -41.43 4.85
C GLY A 733 2.45 -40.44 5.68
N GLY A 734 3.43 -39.74 5.07
CA GLY A 734 4.24 -38.74 5.77
C GLY A 734 5.48 -39.30 6.47
N MET A 735 5.72 -40.60 6.34
CA MET A 735 6.87 -41.29 6.94
C MET A 735 8.18 -41.06 6.16
N LYS A 736 8.08 -40.62 4.91
CA LYS A 736 9.21 -40.27 4.04
C LYS A 736 8.88 -39.07 3.17
N THR A 737 9.91 -38.44 2.63
CA THR A 737 9.77 -37.38 1.63
C THR A 737 9.55 -37.94 0.22
N ASP A 738 8.84 -37.19 -0.63
CA ASP A 738 8.61 -37.53 -2.05
C ASP A 738 9.24 -36.52 -3.02
N ILE A 739 10.19 -35.71 -2.53
CA ILE A 739 10.88 -34.71 -3.37
C ILE A 739 11.79 -35.34 -4.45
N ASP A 740 12.06 -36.64 -4.35
CA ASP A 740 12.85 -37.44 -5.30
C ASP A 740 12.02 -38.11 -6.40
N SER A 741 10.69 -37.98 -6.37
CA SER A 741 9.83 -38.49 -7.44
C SER A 741 10.14 -37.82 -8.79
N GLU A 742 9.77 -38.47 -9.90
CA GLU A 742 10.05 -37.93 -11.23
C GLU A 742 9.40 -36.55 -11.43
N GLN A 743 8.18 -36.37 -10.91
CA GLN A 743 7.41 -35.14 -10.96
C GLN A 743 8.07 -34.05 -10.09
N SER A 744 8.41 -34.36 -8.83
CA SER A 744 9.06 -33.42 -7.92
C SER A 744 10.44 -32.99 -8.43
N LEU A 745 11.22 -33.92 -9.00
CA LEU A 745 12.52 -33.59 -9.56
C LEU A 745 12.41 -32.68 -10.79
N LYS A 746 11.43 -32.90 -11.67
CA LYS A 746 11.15 -31.99 -12.79
C LYS A 746 10.78 -30.60 -12.31
N ALA A 747 9.95 -30.52 -11.26
CA ALA A 747 9.57 -29.25 -10.66
C ALA A 747 10.75 -28.50 -10.06
N ILE A 748 11.58 -29.19 -9.26
CA ILE A 748 12.76 -28.61 -8.63
C ILE A 748 13.75 -28.13 -9.69
N LYS A 749 13.97 -28.93 -10.75
CA LYS A 749 14.82 -28.54 -11.87
C LYS A 749 14.29 -27.28 -12.55
N PHE A 750 13.01 -27.25 -12.91
CA PHE A 750 12.39 -26.08 -13.53
C PHE A 750 12.52 -24.84 -12.64
N MET A 751 12.20 -24.97 -11.35
CA MET A 751 12.34 -23.92 -10.35
C MET A 751 13.75 -23.33 -10.30
N THR A 752 14.79 -24.17 -10.40
CA THR A 752 16.19 -23.69 -10.45
C THR A 752 16.59 -23.14 -11.82
N ASP A 753 16.09 -23.71 -12.92
CA ASP A 753 16.38 -23.27 -14.29
C ASP A 753 15.89 -21.83 -14.55
N LEU A 754 14.81 -21.39 -13.89
CA LEU A 754 14.33 -20.00 -13.92
C LEU A 754 15.46 -18.99 -13.63
N ASN A 755 16.34 -19.33 -12.69
CA ASN A 755 17.49 -18.49 -12.33
C ASN A 755 18.76 -18.84 -13.12
N THR A 756 19.08 -20.13 -13.27
CA THR A 756 20.37 -20.55 -13.85
C THR A 756 20.41 -20.52 -15.38
N ILE A 757 19.27 -20.72 -16.04
CA ILE A 757 19.15 -20.74 -17.51
C ILE A 757 18.47 -19.47 -18.00
N TYR A 758 17.32 -19.14 -17.41
CA TYR A 758 16.47 -18.04 -17.91
C TYR A 758 16.79 -16.67 -17.32
N SER A 759 17.80 -16.59 -16.45
CA SER A 759 18.32 -15.34 -15.88
C SER A 759 17.26 -14.48 -15.17
N MET A 760 16.27 -15.10 -14.53
CA MET A 760 15.38 -14.38 -13.62
C MET A 760 16.15 -13.88 -12.39
N PRO A 761 15.71 -12.75 -11.78
CA PRO A 761 16.41 -12.16 -10.63
C PRO A 761 16.60 -13.13 -9.47
N LEU A 762 17.80 -13.14 -8.86
CA LEU A 762 18.12 -13.99 -7.71
C LEU A 762 17.55 -13.45 -6.40
N GLN A 763 17.54 -12.12 -6.27
CA GLN A 763 17.05 -11.42 -5.09
C GLN A 763 16.40 -10.10 -5.51
N VAL A 764 15.18 -9.89 -5.01
CA VAL A 764 14.39 -8.67 -5.22
C VAL A 764 13.87 -8.24 -3.85
N PRO A 765 14.50 -7.24 -3.19
CA PRO A 765 14.13 -6.84 -1.85
C PRO A 765 12.67 -6.38 -1.73
N ASN A 766 12.15 -5.71 -2.77
CA ASN A 766 10.79 -5.18 -2.78
C ASN A 766 10.20 -5.19 -4.20
N PHE A 767 9.37 -6.19 -4.51
CA PHE A 767 8.70 -6.26 -5.82
C PHE A 767 7.77 -5.07 -6.08
N TYR A 768 7.10 -4.54 -5.05
CA TYR A 768 6.20 -3.39 -5.20
C TYR A 768 6.93 -2.18 -5.80
N ASP A 769 8.12 -1.84 -5.30
CA ASP A 769 8.91 -0.72 -5.82
C ASP A 769 9.34 -0.98 -7.27
N HIS A 770 9.84 -2.19 -7.56
CA HIS A 770 10.27 -2.55 -8.93
C HIS A 770 9.11 -2.54 -9.94
N PHE A 771 7.91 -2.96 -9.53
CA PHE A 771 6.69 -2.93 -10.34
C PHE A 771 6.20 -1.50 -10.57
N ARG A 772 6.19 -0.68 -9.51
CA ARG A 772 5.84 0.74 -9.53
C ARG A 772 6.73 1.53 -10.51
N TYR A 773 8.04 1.27 -10.46
CA TYR A 773 9.04 1.92 -11.31
C TYR A 773 9.35 1.15 -12.62
N SER A 774 8.48 0.22 -13.02
CA SER A 774 8.49 -0.43 -14.35
C SER A 774 9.71 -1.33 -14.66
N THR A 775 10.53 -1.70 -13.67
CA THR A 775 11.71 -2.57 -13.89
C THR A 775 11.36 -4.06 -13.85
N LEU A 776 10.38 -4.44 -13.03
CA LEU A 776 9.75 -5.76 -13.04
C LEU A 776 8.25 -5.56 -13.34
N PRO A 777 7.88 -5.30 -14.61
CA PRO A 777 6.52 -4.92 -14.98
C PRO A 777 5.51 -6.06 -14.89
N ILE A 778 5.97 -7.28 -14.57
CA ILE A 778 5.14 -8.47 -14.44
C ILE A 778 5.75 -9.45 -13.43
N GLY A 779 4.90 -10.12 -12.64
CA GLY A 779 5.35 -11.18 -11.73
C GLY A 779 4.28 -11.68 -10.78
N VAL A 780 4.57 -12.76 -10.06
CA VAL A 780 3.65 -13.32 -9.04
C VAL A 780 3.94 -12.70 -7.67
N SER A 781 2.93 -12.17 -7.01
CA SER A 781 3.07 -11.65 -5.64
C SER A 781 1.79 -11.85 -4.82
N SER A 782 1.80 -11.40 -3.56
CA SER A 782 0.76 -11.68 -2.58
C SER A 782 -0.27 -10.55 -2.37
N PHE A 783 -1.25 -10.77 -1.50
CA PHE A 783 -2.19 -9.77 -1.01
C PHE A 783 -1.47 -8.50 -0.52
N THR A 784 -0.31 -8.62 0.11
CA THR A 784 0.47 -7.46 0.57
C THR A 784 0.81 -6.50 -0.58
N THR A 785 1.27 -7.04 -1.72
CA THR A 785 1.55 -6.21 -2.91
C THR A 785 0.26 -5.60 -3.47
N TYR A 786 -0.86 -6.34 -3.45
CA TYR A 786 -2.16 -5.80 -3.85
C TYR A 786 -2.55 -4.58 -2.99
N VAL A 787 -2.42 -4.67 -1.66
CA VAL A 787 -2.68 -3.55 -0.75
C VAL A 787 -1.75 -2.38 -1.07
N GLN A 788 -0.44 -2.62 -1.21
CA GLN A 788 0.52 -1.56 -1.51
C GLN A 788 0.23 -0.86 -2.84
N LEU A 789 -0.08 -1.61 -3.91
CA LEU A 789 -0.40 -1.03 -5.22
C LEU A 789 -1.72 -0.25 -5.20
N THR A 790 -2.71 -0.71 -4.45
CA THR A 790 -4.02 -0.05 -4.35
C THR A 790 -4.01 1.17 -3.43
N SER A 791 -3.19 1.19 -2.38
CA SER A 791 -3.18 2.26 -1.38
C SER A 791 -2.00 3.23 -1.50
N ALA A 792 -0.86 2.81 -2.07
CA ALA A 792 0.39 3.58 -2.04
C ALA A 792 1.02 3.84 -3.43
N ALA A 793 0.46 3.29 -4.51
CA ALA A 793 0.89 3.59 -5.89
C ALA A 793 -0.23 4.26 -6.73
N PRO A 794 -0.78 5.41 -6.27
CA PRO A 794 -1.83 6.13 -6.97
C PRO A 794 -1.48 6.46 -8.42
N GLU A 795 -0.21 6.74 -8.71
CA GLU A 795 0.25 7.14 -10.03
C GLU A 795 0.12 6.05 -11.10
N ILE A 796 0.05 4.77 -10.74
CA ILE A 796 -0.18 3.66 -11.68
C ILE A 796 -1.59 3.05 -11.56
N ALA A 797 -2.51 3.66 -10.80
CA ALA A 797 -3.87 3.13 -10.66
C ALA A 797 -4.58 3.05 -12.03
N GLY A 798 -5.26 1.92 -12.29
CA GLY A 798 -5.86 1.62 -13.59
C GLY A 798 -4.89 1.08 -14.65
N TRP A 799 -3.57 1.25 -14.47
CA TRP A 799 -2.52 0.85 -15.43
C TRP A 799 -1.89 -0.51 -15.15
N TRP A 800 -2.38 -1.20 -14.13
CA TRP A 800 -2.04 -2.58 -13.86
C TRP A 800 -3.30 -3.44 -13.74
N GLY A 801 -3.11 -4.75 -13.75
CA GLY A 801 -4.14 -5.72 -13.46
C GLY A 801 -3.55 -6.96 -12.82
N ILE A 802 -4.43 -7.89 -12.46
CA ILE A 802 -4.06 -9.22 -11.99
C ILE A 802 -4.67 -10.33 -12.83
N THR A 803 -3.97 -11.46 -12.89
CA THR A 803 -4.45 -12.73 -13.44
C THR A 803 -4.12 -13.86 -12.44
N PRO A 804 -4.75 -15.05 -12.54
CA PRO A 804 -4.28 -16.21 -11.79
C PRO A 804 -2.79 -16.43 -12.06
N GLN A 805 -2.02 -16.86 -11.06
CA GLN A 805 -0.58 -17.08 -11.26
C GLN A 805 -0.33 -18.11 -12.37
N PRO A 806 0.75 -18.01 -13.16
CA PRO A 806 1.12 -19.02 -14.13
C PRO A 806 1.16 -20.41 -13.51
N GLY A 807 0.70 -21.38 -14.30
CA GLY A 807 0.74 -22.78 -13.92
C GLY A 807 1.39 -23.65 -14.97
N ILE A 808 1.29 -24.95 -14.75
CA ILE A 808 1.77 -25.98 -15.67
C ILE A 808 0.58 -26.59 -16.40
N LYS A 809 0.62 -26.53 -17.74
CA LYS A 809 -0.38 -27.14 -18.59
C LYS A 809 -0.33 -28.67 -18.45
N GLN A 810 -1.46 -29.27 -18.17
CA GLN A 810 -1.66 -30.70 -18.00
C GLN A 810 -2.01 -31.37 -19.33
N SER A 811 -1.95 -32.71 -19.36
CA SER A 811 -2.29 -33.50 -20.55
C SER A 811 -3.75 -33.37 -20.99
N ASP A 812 -4.65 -33.04 -20.07
CA ASP A 812 -6.08 -32.79 -20.33
C ASP A 812 -6.38 -31.37 -20.82
N GLY A 813 -5.35 -30.52 -20.95
CA GLY A 813 -5.47 -29.13 -21.37
C GLY A 813 -5.77 -28.13 -20.24
N SER A 814 -6.02 -28.59 -19.01
CA SER A 814 -6.13 -27.73 -17.83
C SER A 814 -4.76 -27.13 -17.45
N VAL A 815 -4.76 -26.06 -16.66
CA VAL A 815 -3.52 -25.46 -16.13
C VAL A 815 -3.52 -25.60 -14.61
N ALA A 816 -2.59 -26.39 -14.08
CA ALA A 816 -2.42 -26.57 -12.65
C ALA A 816 -1.70 -25.35 -12.07
N ARG A 817 -2.41 -24.56 -11.25
CA ARG A 817 -1.93 -23.30 -10.64
C ARG A 817 -1.80 -23.39 -9.13
N TRP A 818 -1.55 -24.60 -8.60
CA TRP A 818 -1.46 -24.84 -7.17
C TRP A 818 -0.57 -23.81 -6.48
N ALA A 819 -1.12 -23.18 -5.46
CA ALA A 819 -0.47 -22.12 -4.68
C ALA A 819 -0.68 -22.40 -3.20
N THR A 820 0.32 -22.08 -2.38
CA THR A 820 0.06 -21.81 -0.97
C THR A 820 -0.67 -20.47 -0.84
N GLY A 821 -1.36 -20.22 0.25
CA GLY A 821 -2.00 -18.94 0.51
C GLY A 821 -1.76 -18.40 1.93
N SER A 822 -0.79 -18.91 2.70
CA SER A 822 -0.32 -18.39 4.00
C SER A 822 -1.32 -17.53 4.77
N GLY A 823 -2.25 -18.20 5.45
CA GLY A 823 -3.30 -17.56 6.22
C GLY A 823 -2.98 -17.39 7.71
N GLN A 824 -3.94 -16.78 8.40
CA GLN A 824 -4.01 -16.78 9.85
C GLN A 824 -5.24 -17.59 10.27
N SER A 825 -5.27 -18.04 11.51
CA SER A 825 -6.24 -19.02 11.99
C SER A 825 -6.77 -18.67 13.37
N ALA A 826 -7.88 -19.32 13.71
CA ALA A 826 -8.54 -19.23 15.00
C ALA A 826 -8.76 -20.61 15.60
N MET A 827 -8.44 -20.78 16.89
CA MET A 827 -8.50 -22.08 17.56
C MET A 827 -9.11 -22.00 18.97
N ILE A 828 -9.63 -23.12 19.46
CA ILE A 828 -10.13 -23.29 20.83
C ILE A 828 -9.14 -24.16 21.60
N PHE A 829 -8.71 -23.69 22.77
CA PHE A 829 -7.82 -24.47 23.64
C PHE A 829 -8.59 -25.53 24.42
N LYS A 830 -7.97 -26.70 24.62
CA LYS A 830 -8.54 -27.80 25.40
C LYS A 830 -8.83 -27.43 26.86
N GLY A 831 -8.13 -26.41 27.37
CA GLY A 831 -8.31 -25.88 28.73
C GLY A 831 -9.58 -25.05 28.93
N THR A 832 -10.33 -24.74 27.86
CA THR A 832 -11.56 -23.95 27.97
C THR A 832 -12.60 -24.62 28.86
N LYS A 833 -13.28 -23.83 29.71
CA LYS A 833 -14.36 -24.32 30.57
C LYS A 833 -15.69 -24.51 29.83
N ASP A 834 -15.87 -23.84 28.68
CA ASP A 834 -17.12 -23.88 27.92
C ASP A 834 -16.86 -23.93 26.40
N LYS A 835 -16.61 -25.15 25.91
CA LYS A 835 -16.37 -25.41 24.48
C LYS A 835 -17.51 -24.94 23.56
N LYS A 836 -18.76 -25.01 24.03
CA LYS A 836 -19.92 -24.63 23.23
C LYS A 836 -19.96 -23.13 23.02
N LYS A 837 -19.78 -22.33 24.08
CA LYS A 837 -19.72 -20.86 23.94
C LYS A 837 -18.52 -20.40 23.12
N SER A 838 -17.36 -21.04 23.29
CA SER A 838 -16.18 -20.75 22.46
C SER A 838 -16.42 -21.06 20.98
N TRP A 839 -17.17 -22.13 20.67
CA TRP A 839 -17.58 -22.44 19.30
C TRP A 839 -18.59 -21.42 18.74
N GLU A 840 -19.61 -21.03 19.52
CA GLU A 840 -20.55 -19.96 19.12
C GLU A 840 -19.83 -18.64 18.83
N LEU A 841 -18.79 -18.31 19.61
CA LEU A 841 -17.95 -17.15 19.37
C LEU A 841 -17.18 -17.24 18.04
N LEU A 842 -16.53 -18.38 17.77
CA LEU A 842 -15.83 -18.59 16.49
C LEU A 842 -16.79 -18.52 15.30
N LYS A 843 -17.99 -19.10 15.43
CA LYS A 843 -19.02 -19.01 14.39
C LYS A 843 -19.47 -17.58 14.14
N TRP A 844 -19.70 -16.80 15.18
CA TRP A 844 -20.05 -15.39 15.04
C TRP A 844 -18.92 -14.61 14.37
N TRP A 845 -17.68 -14.77 14.85
CA TRP A 845 -16.54 -14.04 14.33
C TRP A 845 -16.31 -14.33 12.84
N MET A 846 -16.34 -15.61 12.46
CA MET A 846 -16.09 -16.03 11.07
C MET A 846 -17.34 -16.05 10.18
N SER A 847 -18.49 -15.57 10.65
CA SER A 847 -19.70 -15.48 9.84
C SER A 847 -19.56 -14.47 8.71
N LYS A 848 -20.31 -14.68 7.62
CA LYS A 848 -20.37 -13.78 6.46
C LYS A 848 -20.62 -12.34 6.89
N GLU A 849 -21.64 -12.14 7.71
CA GLU A 849 -22.10 -10.82 8.14
C GLU A 849 -21.05 -10.10 8.99
N THR A 850 -20.45 -10.79 9.97
CA THR A 850 -19.44 -10.20 10.85
C THR A 850 -18.16 -9.88 10.07
N GLN A 851 -17.69 -10.80 9.22
CA GLN A 851 -16.46 -10.59 8.44
C GLN A 851 -16.60 -9.44 7.43
N THR A 852 -17.74 -9.34 6.72
CA THR A 852 -18.02 -8.20 5.83
C THR A 852 -18.08 -6.89 6.63
N ALA A 853 -18.83 -6.86 7.74
CA ALA A 853 -18.95 -5.65 8.55
C ALA A 853 -17.61 -5.22 9.17
N PHE A 854 -16.80 -6.17 9.62
CA PHE A 854 -15.47 -5.90 10.17
C PHE A 854 -14.57 -5.28 9.10
N ALA A 855 -14.48 -5.90 7.92
CA ALA A 855 -13.68 -5.40 6.80
C ALA A 855 -14.09 -3.97 6.37
N THR A 856 -15.39 -3.74 6.19
CA THR A 856 -15.90 -2.41 5.78
C THR A 856 -15.64 -1.35 6.85
N ASN A 857 -15.89 -1.66 8.13
CA ASN A 857 -15.65 -0.70 9.21
C ASN A 857 -14.16 -0.39 9.36
N LEU A 858 -13.31 -1.40 9.21
CA LEU A 858 -11.87 -1.24 9.33
C LEU A 858 -11.33 -0.27 8.26
N GLN A 859 -11.67 -0.47 6.99
CA GLN A 859 -11.28 0.45 5.91
C GLN A 859 -11.88 1.85 6.09
N THR A 860 -13.16 1.94 6.46
CA THR A 860 -13.88 3.23 6.62
C THR A 860 -13.31 4.09 7.75
N LEU A 861 -12.85 3.44 8.83
CA LEU A 861 -12.32 4.16 9.98
C LEU A 861 -10.83 4.46 9.84
N TYR A 862 -10.07 3.56 9.22
CA TYR A 862 -8.61 3.61 9.30
C TYR A 862 -7.91 3.92 7.98
N GLY A 863 -8.51 3.60 6.83
CA GLY A 863 -7.97 3.90 5.50
C GLY A 863 -7.97 2.70 4.55
N PRO A 864 -7.75 2.93 3.24
CA PRO A 864 -7.71 1.87 2.23
C PRO A 864 -6.64 0.81 2.49
N GLU A 865 -5.54 1.13 3.15
CA GLU A 865 -4.46 0.22 3.53
C GLU A 865 -4.89 -0.84 4.55
N TYR A 866 -6.01 -0.62 5.26
CA TYR A 866 -6.58 -1.56 6.23
C TYR A 866 -7.53 -2.56 5.54
N MET A 867 -7.13 -3.10 4.39
CA MET A 867 -7.87 -4.16 3.72
C MET A 867 -7.88 -5.44 4.56
N TRP A 868 -9.03 -6.10 4.63
CA TRP A 868 -9.19 -7.37 5.37
C TRP A 868 -9.42 -8.53 4.40
N ASN A 869 -8.42 -9.40 4.27
CA ASN A 869 -8.46 -10.61 3.44
C ASN A 869 -9.08 -11.80 4.17
N THR A 870 -10.38 -11.71 4.47
CA THR A 870 -11.13 -12.79 5.13
C THR A 870 -11.01 -14.12 4.38
N ALA A 871 -10.82 -15.22 5.11
CA ALA A 871 -10.85 -16.57 4.54
C ALA A 871 -12.27 -17.05 4.21
N ASN A 872 -13.30 -16.35 4.71
CA ASN A 872 -14.68 -16.66 4.38
C ASN A 872 -14.99 -16.21 2.95
N ILE A 873 -15.13 -17.17 2.04
CA ILE A 873 -15.34 -16.96 0.60
C ILE A 873 -16.61 -16.13 0.34
N GLU A 874 -17.66 -16.33 1.14
CA GLU A 874 -18.92 -15.60 1.00
C GLU A 874 -18.83 -14.16 1.51
N ALA A 875 -18.05 -13.93 2.57
CA ALA A 875 -17.75 -12.58 3.03
C ALA A 875 -16.85 -11.83 2.04
N PHE A 876 -15.86 -12.53 1.48
CA PHE A 876 -14.91 -12.00 0.49
C PHE A 876 -15.64 -11.46 -0.75
N LYS A 877 -16.62 -12.21 -1.28
CA LYS A 877 -17.47 -11.77 -2.41
C LYS A 877 -18.19 -10.44 -2.14
N ASN A 878 -18.52 -10.16 -0.87
CA ASN A 878 -19.21 -8.95 -0.45
C ASN A 878 -18.28 -7.78 -0.13
N LEU A 879 -16.96 -7.96 -0.21
CA LEU A 879 -16.01 -6.89 0.08
C LEU A 879 -16.03 -5.82 -1.03
N PRO A 880 -15.76 -4.54 -0.68
CA PRO A 880 -15.74 -3.41 -1.61
C PRO A 880 -14.43 -3.37 -2.43
N TRP A 881 -14.10 -4.49 -3.07
CA TRP A 881 -12.94 -4.63 -3.94
C TRP A 881 -13.44 -4.67 -5.39
N PRO A 882 -12.62 -4.26 -6.38
CA PRO A 882 -13.01 -4.35 -7.79
C PRO A 882 -13.51 -5.76 -8.15
N GLU A 883 -14.65 -5.85 -8.83
CA GLU A 883 -15.28 -7.14 -9.16
C GLU A 883 -14.40 -8.02 -10.06
N GLU A 884 -13.63 -7.40 -10.97
CA GLU A 884 -12.65 -8.10 -11.80
C GLU A 884 -11.55 -8.77 -10.99
N ASP A 885 -11.01 -8.07 -10.00
CA ASP A 885 -9.96 -8.58 -9.11
C ASP A 885 -10.50 -9.68 -8.20
N LYS A 886 -11.71 -9.51 -7.64
CA LYS A 886 -12.36 -10.54 -6.82
C LYS A 886 -12.54 -11.84 -7.61
N LYS A 887 -12.92 -11.77 -8.89
CA LYS A 887 -13.05 -12.96 -9.75
C LYS A 887 -11.72 -13.69 -9.92
N VAL A 888 -10.64 -12.96 -10.19
CA VAL A 888 -9.29 -13.52 -10.34
C VAL A 888 -8.83 -14.20 -9.04
N ILE A 889 -9.02 -13.55 -7.89
CA ILE A 889 -8.61 -14.09 -6.59
C ILE A 889 -9.42 -15.34 -6.22
N LEU A 890 -10.74 -15.30 -6.46
CA LEU A 890 -11.62 -16.46 -6.24
C LEU A 890 -11.26 -17.64 -7.15
N GLU A 891 -10.86 -17.37 -8.40
CA GLU A 891 -10.34 -18.40 -9.31
C GLU A 891 -9.04 -18.99 -8.78
N GLN A 892 -8.11 -18.13 -8.36
CA GLN A 892 -6.83 -18.57 -7.79
C GLN A 892 -7.00 -19.43 -6.53
N TRP A 893 -7.97 -19.12 -5.66
CA TRP A 893 -8.24 -19.89 -4.44
C TRP A 893 -8.83 -21.28 -4.68
N LYS A 894 -9.33 -21.59 -5.88
CA LYS A 894 -9.66 -22.98 -6.27
C LYS A 894 -8.42 -23.87 -6.29
N TYR A 895 -7.26 -23.27 -6.54
CA TYR A 895 -5.94 -23.91 -6.54
C TYR A 895 -5.18 -23.65 -5.24
N LEU A 896 -5.87 -23.29 -4.15
CA LEU A 896 -5.24 -23.19 -2.84
C LEU A 896 -4.89 -24.58 -2.31
N LYS A 897 -3.61 -24.81 -2.01
CA LYS A 897 -3.08 -26.00 -1.34
C LYS A 897 -1.99 -25.56 -0.37
N GLU A 898 -2.35 -25.38 0.90
CA GLU A 898 -1.35 -25.21 1.96
C GLU A 898 -0.51 -26.47 2.12
N VAL A 899 0.71 -26.32 2.63
CA VAL A 899 1.55 -27.47 2.94
C VAL A 899 1.02 -28.17 4.19
N PRO A 900 0.56 -29.45 4.09
CA PRO A 900 0.20 -30.22 5.27
C PRO A 900 1.41 -30.36 6.18
N LYS A 901 1.18 -30.27 7.49
CA LYS A 901 2.25 -30.43 8.47
C LYS A 901 2.40 -31.90 8.87
N THR A 902 3.67 -32.29 9.05
CA THR A 902 4.10 -33.56 9.62
C THR A 902 5.15 -33.27 10.70
N PRO A 903 5.45 -34.19 11.62
CA PRO A 903 6.43 -33.94 12.67
C PRO A 903 7.84 -33.54 12.15
N GLY A 904 8.20 -33.96 10.95
CA GLY A 904 9.48 -33.63 10.29
C GLY A 904 9.39 -32.58 9.19
N ALA A 905 8.24 -31.92 8.99
CA ALA A 905 8.00 -31.01 7.86
C ALA A 905 9.02 -29.87 7.75
N TYR A 906 9.51 -29.35 8.88
CA TYR A 906 10.51 -28.26 8.89
C TYR A 906 11.83 -28.67 8.21
N MET A 907 12.17 -29.97 8.23
CA MET A 907 13.37 -30.48 7.58
C MET A 907 13.21 -30.49 6.06
N VAL A 908 12.04 -30.90 5.57
CA VAL A 908 11.72 -30.85 4.14
C VAL A 908 11.83 -29.41 3.63
N GLU A 909 11.27 -28.44 4.36
CA GLU A 909 11.34 -27.02 4.01
C GLU A 909 12.80 -26.53 3.92
N ARG A 910 13.59 -26.85 4.95
CA ARG A 910 14.98 -26.44 5.02
C ARG A 910 15.81 -27.04 3.89
N GLU A 911 15.65 -28.33 3.62
CA GLU A 911 16.44 -28.98 2.58
C GLU A 911 15.98 -28.57 1.17
N LEU A 912 14.70 -28.27 0.93
CA LEU A 912 14.28 -27.63 -0.33
C LEU A 912 14.97 -26.27 -0.54
N SER A 913 15.10 -25.47 0.52
CA SER A 913 15.89 -24.23 0.46
C SER A 913 17.36 -24.50 0.17
N ASN A 914 17.95 -25.53 0.78
CA ASN A 914 19.36 -25.89 0.55
C ASN A 914 19.59 -26.38 -0.87
N ILE A 915 18.68 -27.20 -1.42
CA ILE A 915 18.73 -27.66 -2.82
C ILE A 915 18.76 -26.45 -3.76
N TRP A 916 17.85 -25.49 -3.59
CA TRP A 916 17.83 -24.30 -4.43
C TRP A 916 19.15 -23.52 -4.33
N ASN A 917 19.66 -23.29 -3.10
CA ASN A 917 20.91 -22.55 -2.89
C ASN A 917 22.12 -23.26 -3.55
N LYS A 918 22.26 -24.58 -3.37
CA LYS A 918 23.34 -25.38 -3.96
C LYS A 918 23.31 -25.37 -5.49
N VAL A 919 22.13 -25.50 -6.10
CA VAL A 919 22.02 -25.50 -7.55
C VAL A 919 22.26 -24.11 -8.13
N VAL A 920 21.69 -23.06 -7.52
CA VAL A 920 21.71 -21.70 -8.08
C VAL A 920 23.02 -20.96 -7.78
N PHE A 921 23.57 -21.08 -6.57
CA PHE A 921 24.81 -20.39 -6.20
C PHE A 921 26.06 -21.25 -6.39
N ASP A 922 26.00 -22.54 -6.08
CA ASP A 922 27.18 -23.42 -6.13
C ASP A 922 27.28 -24.23 -7.44
N GLY A 923 26.26 -24.16 -8.31
CA GLY A 923 26.22 -24.87 -9.59
C GLY A 923 26.11 -26.40 -9.44
N GLU A 924 25.62 -26.90 -8.31
CA GLU A 924 25.47 -28.33 -8.05
C GLU A 924 24.43 -28.97 -8.98
N ASN A 925 24.62 -30.25 -9.33
CA ASN A 925 23.61 -30.98 -10.10
C ASN A 925 22.32 -31.18 -9.27
N THR A 926 21.17 -30.84 -9.85
CA THR A 926 19.87 -30.92 -9.18
C THR A 926 19.58 -32.30 -8.58
N ARG A 927 19.87 -33.39 -9.31
CA ARG A 927 19.61 -34.76 -8.81
C ARG A 927 20.51 -35.09 -7.62
N SER A 928 21.79 -34.76 -7.69
CA SER A 928 22.73 -34.94 -6.57
C SER A 928 22.26 -34.20 -5.31
N ALA A 929 21.90 -32.92 -5.47
CA ALA A 929 21.44 -32.11 -4.35
C ALA A 929 20.15 -32.66 -3.70
N VAL A 930 19.23 -33.19 -4.52
CA VAL A 930 17.98 -33.83 -4.05
C VAL A 930 18.27 -35.15 -3.33
N ASP A 931 19.09 -36.03 -3.91
CA ASP A 931 19.41 -37.35 -3.34
C ASP A 931 20.07 -37.22 -1.95
N ASP A 932 21.01 -36.28 -1.79
CA ASP A 932 21.64 -35.97 -0.50
C ASP A 932 20.62 -35.47 0.54
N SER A 933 19.72 -34.60 0.10
CA SER A 933 18.69 -34.00 0.94
C SER A 933 17.67 -35.02 1.44
N VAL A 934 17.28 -35.99 0.60
CA VAL A 934 16.34 -37.06 0.97
C VAL A 934 16.85 -37.86 2.17
N ILE A 935 18.15 -38.17 2.21
CA ILE A 935 18.76 -38.89 3.33
C ILE A 935 18.63 -38.09 4.63
N ALA A 936 18.92 -36.78 4.57
CA ALA A 936 18.83 -35.89 5.73
C ALA A 936 17.37 -35.75 6.22
N ILE A 937 16.44 -35.60 5.28
CA ILE A 937 15.01 -35.47 5.55
C ILE A 937 14.45 -36.75 6.19
N ASP A 938 14.63 -37.90 5.57
CA ASP A 938 14.03 -39.16 6.04
C ASP A 938 14.57 -39.57 7.42
N ARG A 939 15.85 -39.28 7.69
CA ARG A 939 16.45 -39.47 9.01
C ARG A 939 15.75 -38.62 10.07
N GLU A 940 15.47 -37.36 9.75
CA GLU A 940 14.80 -36.45 10.68
C GLU A 940 13.30 -36.77 10.84
N ILE A 941 12.60 -37.10 9.75
CA ILE A 941 11.21 -37.56 9.80
C ILE A 941 11.11 -38.78 10.72
N SER A 942 11.99 -39.78 10.54
CA SER A 942 12.02 -40.97 11.40
C SER A 942 12.21 -40.60 12.88
N ARG A 943 13.20 -39.72 13.18
CA ARG A 943 13.47 -39.25 14.55
C ARG A 943 12.24 -38.57 15.18
N LYS A 944 11.56 -37.72 14.42
CA LYS A 944 10.37 -37.00 14.89
C LYS A 944 9.14 -37.91 15.01
N MET A 945 8.96 -38.84 14.09
CA MET A 945 7.91 -39.85 14.22
C MET A 945 8.11 -40.73 15.46
N GLU A 946 9.35 -41.03 15.86
CA GLU A 946 9.64 -41.68 17.14
C GLU A 946 9.30 -40.78 18.35
N GLU A 947 9.70 -39.51 18.31
CA GLU A 947 9.41 -38.52 19.37
C GLU A 947 7.91 -38.39 19.65
N PHE A 948 7.07 -38.44 18.62
CA PHE A 948 5.61 -38.34 18.72
C PHE A 948 4.89 -39.69 18.77
N GLY A 949 5.62 -40.81 18.90
CA GLY A 949 5.03 -42.14 19.15
C GLY A 949 4.41 -42.84 17.94
N TYR A 950 4.70 -42.40 16.72
CA TYR A 950 4.30 -43.07 15.48
C TYR A 950 5.27 -44.19 15.09
N MET A 951 6.53 -44.10 15.54
CA MET A 951 7.60 -45.04 15.26
C MET A 951 8.30 -45.48 16.56
N LYS A 952 8.91 -46.66 16.56
CA LYS A 952 9.79 -47.13 17.63
C LYS A 952 10.90 -48.02 17.05
N ASN A 953 12.15 -47.67 17.29
CA ASN A 953 13.33 -48.38 16.78
C ASN A 953 13.28 -48.57 15.25
N GLY A 954 12.92 -47.51 14.52
CA GLY A 954 12.79 -47.52 13.06
C GLY A 954 11.58 -48.30 12.50
N LYS A 955 10.66 -48.79 13.35
CA LYS A 955 9.44 -49.48 12.93
C LYS A 955 8.20 -48.66 13.21
N VAL A 956 7.35 -48.48 12.21
CA VAL A 956 6.05 -47.82 12.35
C VAL A 956 5.17 -48.64 13.30
N ILE A 957 4.70 -48.02 14.38
CA ILE A 957 3.80 -48.63 15.38
C ILE A 957 2.40 -48.04 15.34
N LYS A 958 2.25 -46.82 14.82
CA LYS A 958 0.97 -46.16 14.54
C LYS A 958 1.07 -45.50 13.16
N PRO A 959 0.13 -45.71 12.24
CA PRO A 959 0.13 -45.00 10.97
C PRO A 959 -0.09 -43.49 11.21
N TYR A 960 0.57 -42.67 10.39
CA TYR A 960 0.28 -41.23 10.27
C TYR A 960 -0.49 -41.02 8.96
N ARG A 961 -1.39 -40.04 8.94
CA ARG A 961 -2.11 -39.63 7.72
C ARG A 961 -1.78 -38.20 7.41
N VAL A 962 -1.27 -37.96 6.19
CA VAL A 962 -1.08 -36.60 5.68
C VAL A 962 -2.44 -36.07 5.23
N PRO A 963 -2.91 -34.96 5.79
CA PRO A 963 -4.18 -34.35 5.38
C PRO A 963 -4.23 -34.07 3.87
N SER A 964 -5.39 -34.30 3.24
CA SER A 964 -5.61 -34.02 1.82
C SER A 964 -6.83 -33.14 1.55
N ILE A 965 -6.87 -32.51 0.38
CA ILE A 965 -8.01 -31.69 -0.05
C ILE A 965 -9.26 -32.55 -0.21
N GLU A 966 -9.11 -33.77 -0.71
CA GLU A 966 -10.18 -34.75 -0.93
C GLU A 966 -10.81 -35.15 0.40
N GLN A 967 -10.00 -35.33 1.44
CA GLN A 967 -10.47 -35.59 2.79
C GLN A 967 -11.34 -34.44 3.31
N VAL A 968 -10.88 -33.19 3.16
CA VAL A 968 -11.65 -32.00 3.58
C VAL A 968 -12.94 -31.84 2.77
N LYS A 969 -12.90 -32.11 1.46
CA LYS A 969 -14.08 -32.08 0.60
C LYS A 969 -15.10 -33.16 0.98
N SER A 970 -14.65 -34.33 1.43
CA SER A 970 -15.55 -35.42 1.83
C SER A 970 -16.48 -35.06 2.99
N TRP A 971 -16.09 -34.12 3.86
CA TRP A 971 -16.94 -33.58 4.93
C TRP A 971 -18.20 -32.88 4.39
N ALA A 972 -18.21 -32.50 3.11
CA ALA A 972 -19.36 -31.81 2.53
C ALA A 972 -20.56 -32.74 2.27
N GLY A 973 -20.40 -34.06 2.36
CA GLY A 973 -21.34 -35.06 1.87
C GLY A 973 -21.35 -35.10 0.34
N GLU A 974 -21.56 -36.28 -0.26
CA GLU A 974 -21.81 -36.40 -1.71
C GLU A 974 -22.96 -35.47 -2.10
N GLN A 975 -22.65 -34.38 -2.81
CA GLN A 975 -23.65 -33.79 -3.70
C GLN A 975 -23.71 -34.73 -4.90
N ASP A 976 -24.66 -35.66 -4.82
CA ASP A 976 -25.08 -36.51 -5.92
C ASP A 976 -25.14 -35.70 -7.22
N GLU A 977 -24.42 -36.23 -8.21
CA GLU A 977 -24.66 -36.04 -9.62
C GLU A 977 -26.17 -36.01 -9.91
N LYS A 978 -26.65 -34.90 -10.49
CA LYS A 978 -27.74 -34.91 -11.45
C LYS A 978 -27.49 -33.89 -12.55
#